data_AF-A0A831T297-F1
#
_entry.id   AF-A0A831T297-F1
#
_cell.length_a   1.000
_cell.length_b   1.000
_cell.length_c   1.000
_cell.angle_alpha   90.00
_cell.angle_beta   90.00
_cell.angle_gamma   90.00
#
_symmetry.space_group_name_H-M   'P 1'
#
loop_
_entity.id
_entity.type
_entity.pdbx_description
1 polymer ?
#
loop_
_entity_poly.entity_id
_entity_poly.type
_entity_poly.pdbx_seq_one_letter_code
_entity_poly.pdbx_strand_id
1 'polypeptide(L)'
;MLAPTIASAPILVLILSPFLLAAPIRIAIKQESSKINDADALYRQAWELAESGKHELARVNLLGAVHLWKRINKSERSAQAILQIADYYQRTNRWQYALYYYKQLQNKTFPAQIRVVALNAIAQIYVQLYQRELALDYYWQALHLARSIKNRSAQSSALIGSAAIYAQQGDINQAQAYLDRARRLKQQYADRKSEAMALYLIGWIYRKLGQMTEALDAFKQALAIYQQEGDLEGEVLSLCSLSGLHLATNQKQIALEQAEYAVELVEKRAKQSLEMAYILRIRDLRWRACFMLARAQRALGRLEDAAKSYYRAFSHIEVMQWSPITSNDDYRITFLAERQTPYRELVDLSVERGDLGEAFYIAEHARSRATLHLLAEVQRGDRQPLQQTEIGQKTVQSIARLRTELLSPQLGDKQRERLQTELREAELQLEEARLQAQMGRLNRFTQPASLKQVQKAMLQPNDVLLGFFTGENRSFVWLITSENAFLEILPGQKEIEEKVKQYLNLIATKPNSLYLDREIAKQKKFGDELFRLLLGKLADKLKPEQRLIIAPDGLLYYLPYETLIHNGRYLIETHEISYIPSASVLGLLQQARAKSGSSDRMELLAFGDPIFGPSQKARLRGGLKVKADEPLQASLGSYRLPPLPNTRKEVLYVGELFPPDQRRVYLGEESKEEVIKRELLRRYRRLHFATHSLINERAPSRSAVVLTLDNDPAEDGLLEVHEIADLELDCDLVVLSACRTGQGQLLSGEGVVGLTRAFLYAGARSVAVSLWDVTDLSTASFMKSFYRYLLENRSNAAALREAKVDMLRNGKQTRHPYYWAPFVIVGLP
;
A
#
# COMPACT_ATOMS: atom_id res chain seq x y z
N MET A 1 26.67 -15.63 -25.20
CA MET A 1 26.49 -15.16 -23.81
C MET A 1 25.13 -14.47 -23.71
N LEU A 2 24.09 -15.18 -23.30
CA LEU A 2 22.77 -14.62 -22.95
C LEU A 2 22.20 -15.48 -21.82
N ALA A 3 21.97 -14.89 -20.65
CA ALA A 3 21.36 -15.56 -19.50
C ALA A 3 20.03 -14.87 -19.17
N PRO A 4 18.88 -15.56 -19.20
CA PRO A 4 17.60 -14.95 -18.88
C PRO A 4 17.46 -14.79 -17.35
N THR A 5 17.66 -13.57 -16.84
CA THR A 5 17.42 -13.24 -15.43
C THR A 5 15.92 -13.16 -15.14
N ILE A 6 15.32 -14.25 -14.66
CA ILE A 6 13.88 -14.33 -14.36
C ILE A 6 13.53 -13.69 -13.00
N ALA A 7 13.55 -12.36 -13.01
CA ALA A 7 12.69 -11.54 -12.16
C ALA A 7 11.29 -11.38 -12.81
N SER A 8 10.31 -10.74 -12.19
CA SER A 8 9.87 -10.87 -10.80
C SER A 8 8.57 -11.67 -10.72
N ALA A 9 8.54 -12.68 -9.85
CA ALA A 9 7.34 -13.43 -9.52
C ALA A 9 7.31 -13.72 -8.00
N PRO A 10 6.32 -13.19 -7.25
CA PRO A 10 6.11 -13.54 -5.85
C PRO A 10 5.37 -14.87 -5.75
N ILE A 11 6.12 -15.89 -5.34
CA ILE A 11 5.65 -17.27 -5.15
C ILE A 11 5.60 -17.64 -3.66
N LEU A 12 6.02 -16.72 -2.78
CA LEU A 12 5.85 -16.83 -1.32
C LEU A 12 4.38 -16.55 -0.89
N VAL A 13 3.42 -17.10 -1.65
CA VAL A 13 1.99 -16.91 -1.49
C VAL A 13 1.30 -18.27 -1.36
N LEU A 14 0.72 -18.51 -0.18
CA LEU A 14 -0.24 -19.56 0.17
C LEU A 14 0.06 -21.02 -0.23
N ILE A 15 0.54 -21.78 0.76
CA ILE A 15 0.15 -23.17 1.01
C ILE A 15 0.01 -23.32 2.54
N LEU A 16 -1.12 -23.86 3.04
CA LEU A 16 -1.29 -24.59 4.33
C LEU A 16 -2.79 -24.81 4.63
N SER A 17 -3.33 -26.02 4.43
CA SER A 17 -4.67 -26.38 4.93
C SER A 17 -4.97 -27.89 4.96
N PRO A 18 -5.53 -28.43 6.06
CA PRO A 18 -6.33 -29.67 6.02
C PRO A 18 -7.86 -29.45 6.21
N PHE A 19 -8.64 -29.59 5.12
CA PHE A 19 -9.95 -30.28 4.88
C PHE A 19 -11.09 -30.30 5.96
N LEU A 20 -12.39 -30.59 5.74
CA LEU A 20 -13.51 -30.53 4.73
C LEU A 20 -14.76 -31.22 5.44
N LEU A 21 -16.07 -31.26 5.09
CA LEU A 21 -17.01 -30.75 4.03
C LEU A 21 -18.50 -30.95 4.49
N ALA A 22 -19.41 -29.95 4.44
CA ALA A 22 -20.92 -29.98 4.44
C ALA A 22 -21.76 -30.98 5.34
N ALA A 23 -23.00 -30.75 5.83
CA ALA A 23 -23.90 -29.60 6.03
C ALA A 23 -25.02 -29.99 7.09
N PRO A 24 -26.32 -29.62 6.95
CA PRO A 24 -27.17 -28.70 7.78
C PRO A 24 -27.53 -29.07 9.27
N ILE A 25 -28.72 -28.74 9.84
CA ILE A 25 -29.09 -27.54 10.66
C ILE A 25 -30.15 -27.89 11.76
N ARG A 26 -29.98 -27.49 13.03
CA ARG A 26 -30.96 -26.76 13.91
C ARG A 26 -30.40 -26.45 15.32
N ILE A 27 -31.12 -25.64 16.11
CA ILE A 27 -30.62 -24.88 17.27
C ILE A 27 -31.24 -25.34 18.59
N ALA A 28 -30.43 -25.42 19.67
CA ALA A 28 -30.89 -25.22 21.06
C ALA A 28 -29.71 -24.82 21.98
N ILE A 29 -29.88 -23.77 22.79
CA ILE A 29 -28.96 -23.41 23.90
C ILE A 29 -29.75 -23.45 25.21
N LYS A 30 -29.41 -24.41 26.07
CA LYS A 30 -29.68 -24.59 27.52
C LYS A 30 -28.87 -25.84 27.94
N GLN A 31 -28.38 -26.01 29.16
CA GLN A 31 -28.61 -25.31 30.43
C GLN A 31 -27.32 -25.37 31.29
N GLU A 32 -27.13 -24.49 32.28
CA GLU A 32 -25.95 -24.57 33.16
C GLU A 32 -26.06 -25.68 34.22
N SER A 33 -25.17 -26.67 34.19
CA SER A 33 -24.76 -27.43 35.39
C SER A 33 -23.54 -28.36 35.23
N SER A 34 -23.05 -28.69 34.02
CA SER A 34 -22.11 -29.81 33.80
C SER A 34 -20.67 -29.41 33.40
N LYS A 35 -20.18 -28.28 33.94
CA LYS A 35 -19.09 -27.39 33.43
C LYS A 35 -17.69 -27.98 33.13
N ILE A 36 -17.46 -29.28 33.27
CA ILE A 36 -16.30 -30.00 32.70
C ILE A 36 -16.68 -30.71 31.39
N ASN A 37 -17.83 -31.39 31.35
CA ASN A 37 -18.33 -32.09 30.17
C ASN A 37 -18.73 -31.11 29.07
N ASP A 38 -19.33 -29.96 29.44
CA ASP A 38 -19.82 -28.96 28.47
C ASP A 38 -18.72 -28.44 27.55
N ALA A 39 -17.49 -28.22 28.05
CA ALA A 39 -16.37 -27.70 27.27
C ALA A 39 -15.80 -28.74 26.28
N ASP A 40 -15.62 -29.97 26.75
CA ASP A 40 -15.17 -31.11 25.93
C ASP A 40 -16.26 -31.56 24.94
N ALA A 41 -17.55 -31.33 25.24
CA ALA A 41 -18.67 -31.50 24.32
C ALA A 41 -18.69 -30.42 23.24
N LEU A 42 -18.57 -29.13 23.61
CA LEU A 42 -18.46 -28.03 22.65
C LEU A 42 -17.29 -28.22 21.68
N TYR A 43 -16.13 -28.67 22.17
CA TYR A 43 -14.98 -28.96 21.30
C TYR A 43 -15.22 -30.14 20.34
N ARG A 44 -15.86 -31.23 20.78
CA ARG A 44 -16.23 -32.35 19.90
C ARG A 44 -17.29 -31.95 18.87
N GLN A 45 -18.34 -31.25 19.30
CA GLN A 45 -19.32 -30.64 18.40
C GLN A 45 -18.66 -29.67 17.42
N ALA A 46 -17.66 -28.89 17.84
CA ALA A 46 -16.93 -28.04 16.90
C ALA A 46 -16.18 -28.84 15.84
N TRP A 47 -15.64 -30.00 16.20
CA TRP A 47 -15.00 -30.92 15.26
C TRP A 47 -16.03 -31.50 14.27
N GLU A 48 -17.16 -32.02 14.76
CA GLU A 48 -18.30 -32.49 13.95
C GLU A 48 -18.89 -31.38 13.04
N LEU A 49 -18.94 -30.14 13.53
CA LEU A 49 -19.38 -28.96 12.77
C LEU A 49 -18.34 -28.54 11.71
N ALA A 50 -17.05 -28.74 11.96
CA ALA A 50 -15.99 -28.49 10.99
C ALA A 50 -15.93 -29.58 9.92
N GLU A 51 -16.06 -30.85 10.30
CA GLU A 51 -16.22 -31.99 9.38
C GLU A 51 -17.49 -31.84 8.53
N SER A 52 -18.56 -31.26 9.06
CA SER A 52 -19.77 -30.92 8.29
C SER A 52 -19.79 -29.50 7.70
N GLY A 53 -18.61 -28.89 7.49
CA GLY A 53 -18.43 -27.62 6.74
C GLY A 53 -19.00 -26.35 7.37
N LYS A 54 -19.63 -26.43 8.55
CA LYS A 54 -20.25 -25.31 9.28
C LYS A 54 -19.20 -24.55 10.08
N HIS A 55 -18.10 -24.14 9.43
CA HIS A 55 -16.90 -23.68 10.13
C HIS A 55 -17.13 -22.46 11.05
N GLU A 56 -18.10 -21.60 10.76
CA GLU A 56 -18.48 -20.50 11.68
C GLU A 56 -19.17 -20.99 12.97
N LEU A 57 -20.02 -22.03 12.89
CA LEU A 57 -20.61 -22.66 14.08
C LEU A 57 -19.55 -23.46 14.86
N ALA A 58 -18.65 -24.13 14.15
CA ALA A 58 -17.48 -24.77 14.76
C ALA A 58 -16.65 -23.74 15.55
N ARG A 59 -16.35 -22.58 14.94
CA ARG A 59 -15.61 -21.48 15.58
C ARG A 59 -16.32 -20.96 16.84
N VAL A 60 -17.64 -20.75 16.80
CA VAL A 60 -18.42 -20.33 17.97
C VAL A 60 -18.31 -21.37 19.11
N ASN A 61 -18.40 -22.66 18.79
CA ASN A 61 -18.24 -23.72 19.77
C ASN A 61 -16.79 -23.81 20.31
N LEU A 62 -15.76 -23.63 19.48
CA LEU A 62 -14.36 -23.53 19.93
C LEU A 62 -14.16 -22.34 20.88
N LEU A 63 -14.74 -21.17 20.59
CA LEU A 63 -14.67 -20.00 21.48
C LEU A 63 -15.34 -20.28 22.83
N GLY A 64 -16.48 -20.96 22.85
CA GLY A 64 -17.14 -21.43 24.08
C GLY A 64 -16.25 -22.39 24.88
N ALA A 65 -15.65 -23.40 24.23
CA ALA A 65 -14.70 -24.32 24.86
C ALA A 65 -13.47 -23.60 25.41
N VAL A 66 -12.89 -22.65 24.67
CA VAL A 66 -11.76 -21.81 25.11
C VAL A 66 -12.11 -20.99 26.35
N HIS A 67 -13.28 -20.36 26.39
CA HIS A 67 -13.72 -19.57 27.55
C HIS A 67 -13.87 -20.44 28.81
N LEU A 68 -14.49 -21.61 28.68
CA LEU A 68 -14.64 -22.56 29.79
C LEU A 68 -13.28 -23.12 30.24
N TRP A 69 -12.44 -23.58 29.32
CA TRP A 69 -11.12 -24.13 29.65
C TRP A 69 -10.15 -23.09 30.24
N LYS A 70 -10.20 -21.82 29.79
CA LYS A 70 -9.46 -20.71 30.43
C LYS A 70 -9.92 -20.52 31.89
N ARG A 71 -11.23 -20.57 32.17
CA ARG A 71 -11.78 -20.47 33.54
C ARG A 71 -11.35 -21.60 34.48
N ILE A 72 -11.08 -22.80 33.96
CA ILE A 72 -10.62 -23.97 34.76
C ILE A 72 -9.11 -24.26 34.59
N ASN A 73 -8.31 -23.26 34.18
CA ASN A 73 -6.85 -23.35 34.00
C ASN A 73 -6.35 -24.49 33.09
N LYS A 74 -7.19 -25.00 32.16
CA LYS A 74 -6.80 -26.03 31.16
C LYS A 74 -6.06 -25.39 29.99
N SER A 75 -4.90 -24.78 30.30
CA SER A 75 -4.04 -24.00 29.39
C SER A 75 -3.84 -24.69 28.04
N GLU A 76 -3.36 -25.94 28.04
CA GLU A 76 -3.07 -26.71 26.82
C GLU A 76 -4.29 -26.89 25.90
N ARG A 77 -5.44 -27.32 26.43
CA ARG A 77 -6.67 -27.50 25.63
C ARG A 77 -7.17 -26.17 25.07
N SER A 78 -7.14 -25.10 25.88
CA SER A 78 -7.49 -23.76 25.40
C SER A 78 -6.54 -23.27 24.31
N ALA A 79 -5.25 -23.61 24.38
CA ALA A 79 -4.27 -23.29 23.34
C ALA A 79 -4.52 -24.07 22.04
N GLN A 80 -4.89 -25.36 22.12
CA GLN A 80 -5.22 -26.18 20.96
C GLN A 80 -6.46 -25.65 20.21
N ALA A 81 -7.52 -25.26 20.92
CA ALA A 81 -8.70 -24.67 20.29
C ALA A 81 -8.45 -23.24 19.74
N ILE A 82 -7.65 -22.40 20.43
CA ILE A 82 -7.22 -21.11 19.85
C ILE A 82 -6.40 -21.33 18.58
N LEU A 83 -5.51 -22.33 18.54
CA LEU A 83 -4.73 -22.68 17.35
C LEU A 83 -5.65 -23.08 16.19
N GLN A 84 -6.68 -23.89 16.43
CA GLN A 84 -7.67 -24.26 15.40
C GLN A 84 -8.50 -23.07 14.90
N ILE A 85 -8.87 -22.13 15.77
CA ILE A 85 -9.53 -20.88 15.36
C ILE A 85 -8.60 -20.04 14.48
N ALA A 86 -7.33 -19.89 14.89
CA ALA A 86 -6.33 -19.14 14.13
C ALA A 86 -6.07 -19.77 12.75
N ASP A 87 -5.93 -21.09 12.71
CA ASP A 87 -5.82 -21.91 11.50
C ASP A 87 -7.01 -21.73 10.57
N TYR A 88 -8.25 -21.76 11.09
CA TYR A 88 -9.44 -21.52 10.28
C TYR A 88 -9.41 -20.14 9.62
N TYR A 89 -9.04 -19.10 10.37
CA TYR A 89 -8.89 -17.75 9.84
C TYR A 89 -7.71 -17.64 8.85
N GLN A 90 -6.62 -18.38 9.06
CA GLN A 90 -5.50 -18.44 8.11
C GLN A 90 -5.92 -19.08 6.78
N ARG A 91 -6.63 -20.21 6.84
CA ARG A 91 -7.12 -20.97 5.66
C ARG A 91 -8.24 -20.24 4.88
N THR A 92 -9.00 -19.38 5.56
CA THR A 92 -9.98 -18.48 4.94
C THR A 92 -9.38 -17.12 4.55
N ASN A 93 -8.04 -16.98 4.65
CA ASN A 93 -7.28 -15.79 4.28
C ASN A 93 -7.71 -14.50 5.02
N ARG A 94 -8.34 -14.64 6.20
CA ARG A 94 -8.76 -13.54 7.10
C ARG A 94 -7.60 -13.17 8.05
N TRP A 95 -6.55 -12.57 7.49
CA TRP A 95 -5.24 -12.39 8.15
C TRP A 95 -5.27 -11.70 9.51
N GLN A 96 -6.10 -10.68 9.68
CA GLN A 96 -6.21 -9.90 10.94
C GLN A 96 -6.67 -10.79 12.10
N TYR A 97 -7.67 -11.63 11.86
CA TYR A 97 -8.20 -12.60 12.82
C TYR A 97 -7.16 -13.68 13.12
N ALA A 98 -6.52 -14.25 12.09
CA ALA A 98 -5.48 -15.25 12.27
C ALA A 98 -4.33 -14.72 13.14
N LEU A 99 -3.82 -13.53 12.83
CA LEU A 99 -2.79 -12.83 13.63
C LEU A 99 -3.27 -12.57 15.07
N TYR A 100 -4.53 -12.18 15.29
CA TYR A 100 -5.08 -11.96 16.62
C TYR A 100 -5.03 -13.25 17.49
N TYR A 101 -5.57 -14.36 16.97
CA TYR A 101 -5.61 -15.61 17.72
C TYR A 101 -4.22 -16.26 17.89
N TYR A 102 -3.36 -16.26 16.86
CA TYR A 102 -1.96 -16.72 17.03
C TYR A 102 -1.17 -15.84 18.02
N LYS A 103 -1.44 -14.52 18.10
CA LYS A 103 -0.75 -13.65 19.08
C LYS A 103 -1.14 -13.96 20.53
N GLN A 104 -2.39 -14.38 20.81
CA GLN A 104 -2.74 -14.88 22.15
C GLN A 104 -1.85 -16.05 22.58
N LEU A 105 -1.54 -16.96 21.64
CA LEU A 105 -0.72 -18.16 21.91
C LEU A 105 0.74 -17.86 22.30
N GLN A 106 1.23 -16.63 22.14
CA GLN A 106 2.60 -16.30 22.57
C GLN A 106 2.76 -16.25 24.09
N ASN A 107 1.67 -16.07 24.86
CA ASN A 107 1.70 -15.93 26.31
C ASN A 107 2.42 -17.12 26.97
N LYS A 108 3.38 -16.83 27.86
CA LYS A 108 4.30 -17.83 28.46
C LYS A 108 3.58 -18.95 29.23
N THR A 109 2.32 -18.77 29.59
CA THR A 109 1.45 -19.79 30.22
C THR A 109 1.05 -20.96 29.29
N PHE A 110 1.18 -20.81 27.97
CA PHE A 110 0.83 -21.85 27.00
C PHE A 110 2.01 -22.79 26.67
N PRO A 111 1.75 -24.07 26.31
CA PRO A 111 2.80 -25.05 25.97
C PRO A 111 3.70 -24.57 24.83
N ALA A 112 5.02 -24.59 25.04
CA ALA A 112 6.01 -24.06 24.10
C ALA A 112 5.93 -24.68 22.70
N GLN A 113 5.46 -25.93 22.61
CA GLN A 113 5.16 -26.67 21.38
C GLN A 113 4.08 -25.98 20.53
N ILE A 114 3.06 -25.39 21.16
CA ILE A 114 2.00 -24.64 20.45
C ILE A 114 2.50 -23.22 20.14
N ARG A 115 3.23 -22.60 21.06
CA ARG A 115 3.77 -21.24 20.87
C ARG A 115 4.72 -21.14 19.68
N VAL A 116 5.54 -22.17 19.45
CA VAL A 116 6.46 -22.17 18.29
C VAL A 116 5.75 -22.34 16.95
N VAL A 117 4.62 -23.06 16.92
CA VAL A 117 3.76 -23.16 15.73
C VAL A 117 3.11 -21.80 15.46
N ALA A 118 2.56 -21.15 16.49
CA ALA A 118 1.96 -19.82 16.37
C ALA A 118 2.96 -18.74 15.90
N LEU A 119 4.21 -18.76 16.38
CA LEU A 119 5.26 -17.83 15.91
C LEU A 119 5.60 -18.05 14.42
N ASN A 120 5.73 -19.32 13.97
CA ASN A 120 5.94 -19.64 12.56
C ASN A 120 4.75 -19.24 11.68
N ALA A 121 3.51 -19.46 12.15
CA ALA A 121 2.29 -19.06 11.43
C ALA A 121 2.18 -17.52 11.30
N ILE A 122 2.48 -16.78 12.37
CA ILE A 122 2.56 -15.31 12.33
C ILE A 122 3.62 -14.83 11.34
N ALA A 123 4.80 -15.44 11.34
CA ALA A 123 5.85 -15.12 10.36
C ALA A 123 5.36 -15.34 8.92
N GLN A 124 4.72 -16.48 8.65
CA GLN A 124 4.14 -16.80 7.34
C GLN A 124 3.07 -15.78 6.91
N ILE A 125 2.16 -15.37 7.80
CA ILE A 125 1.17 -14.33 7.51
C ILE A 125 1.86 -12.99 7.25
N TYR A 126 2.90 -12.62 8.01
CA TYR A 126 3.64 -11.39 7.71
C TYR A 126 4.38 -11.45 6.36
N VAL A 127 4.72 -12.63 5.83
CA VAL A 127 5.12 -12.76 4.42
C VAL A 127 3.94 -12.60 3.46
N GLN A 128 2.74 -13.13 3.77
CA GLN A 128 1.54 -12.89 2.94
C GLN A 128 1.13 -11.41 2.88
N LEU A 129 1.42 -10.66 3.94
CA LEU A 129 1.24 -9.21 4.03
C LEU A 129 2.49 -8.43 3.56
N TYR A 130 3.50 -9.12 3.02
CA TYR A 130 4.76 -8.58 2.49
C TYR A 130 5.61 -7.75 3.49
N GLN A 131 5.33 -7.86 4.79
CA GLN A 131 6.06 -7.23 5.88
C GLN A 131 7.31 -8.05 6.25
N ARG A 132 8.26 -8.12 5.30
CA ARG A 132 9.43 -9.03 5.31
C ARG A 132 10.30 -8.90 6.56
N GLU A 133 10.49 -7.70 7.11
CA GLU A 133 11.26 -7.49 8.35
C GLU A 133 10.58 -8.14 9.57
N LEU A 134 9.27 -7.93 9.75
CA LEU A 134 8.50 -8.54 10.83
C LEU A 134 8.46 -10.06 10.68
N ALA A 135 8.32 -10.58 9.45
CA ALA A 135 8.41 -12.01 9.21
C ALA A 135 9.76 -12.62 9.63
N LEU A 136 10.88 -11.94 9.35
CA LEU A 136 12.21 -12.38 9.78
C LEU A 136 12.36 -12.38 11.30
N ASP A 137 11.84 -11.37 12.00
CA ASP A 137 11.84 -11.35 13.48
C ASP A 137 11.03 -12.51 14.07
N TYR A 138 9.80 -12.74 13.58
CA TYR A 138 8.99 -13.86 14.06
C TYR A 138 9.60 -15.23 13.71
N TYR A 139 10.27 -15.40 12.57
CA TYR A 139 11.05 -16.60 12.28
C TYR A 139 12.27 -16.75 13.20
N TRP A 140 12.94 -15.65 13.58
CA TRP A 140 14.05 -15.68 14.55
C TRP A 140 13.56 -16.10 15.94
N GLN A 141 12.45 -15.52 16.42
CA GLN A 141 11.81 -15.90 17.68
C GLN A 141 11.38 -17.38 17.67
N ALA A 142 10.75 -17.84 16.57
CA ALA A 142 10.36 -19.23 16.39
C ALA A 142 11.57 -20.17 16.41
N LEU A 143 12.64 -19.83 15.67
CA LEU A 143 13.88 -20.61 15.62
C LEU A 143 14.57 -20.72 16.99
N HIS A 144 14.59 -19.64 17.76
CA HIS A 144 15.14 -19.63 19.12
C HIS A 144 14.33 -20.55 20.06
N LEU A 145 13.01 -20.42 20.05
CA LEU A 145 12.13 -21.28 20.85
C LEU A 145 12.24 -22.76 20.42
N ALA A 146 12.21 -23.03 19.12
CA ALA A 146 12.32 -24.37 18.53
C ALA A 146 13.64 -25.08 18.88
N ARG A 147 14.74 -24.33 19.06
CA ARG A 147 16.01 -24.84 19.59
C ARG A 147 15.90 -25.23 21.06
N SER A 148 15.35 -24.37 21.91
CA SER A 148 15.23 -24.64 23.35
C SER A 148 14.40 -25.89 23.66
N ILE A 149 13.33 -26.14 22.90
CA ILE A 149 12.50 -27.37 23.01
C ILE A 149 12.96 -28.52 22.09
N LYS A 150 14.12 -28.39 21.43
CA LYS A 150 14.72 -29.39 20.51
C LYS A 150 13.82 -29.84 19.33
N ASN A 151 12.76 -29.10 19.01
CA ASN A 151 11.84 -29.40 17.90
C ASN A 151 12.51 -29.10 16.54
N ARG A 152 13.03 -30.15 15.88
CA ARG A 152 13.73 -30.04 14.59
C ARG A 152 12.83 -29.61 13.44
N SER A 153 11.56 -30.01 13.42
CA SER A 153 10.61 -29.63 12.37
C SER A 153 10.41 -28.11 12.38
N ALA A 154 10.05 -27.53 13.53
CA ALA A 154 9.82 -26.09 13.68
C ALA A 154 11.09 -25.26 13.43
N GLN A 155 12.29 -25.79 13.74
CA GLN A 155 13.57 -25.18 13.35
C GLN A 155 13.73 -25.17 11.82
N SER A 156 13.47 -26.29 11.14
CA SER A 156 13.57 -26.39 9.68
C SER A 156 12.59 -25.44 8.97
N SER A 157 11.33 -25.38 9.43
CA SER A 157 10.32 -24.43 8.90
C SER A 157 10.77 -22.97 9.02
N ALA A 158 11.30 -22.55 10.17
CA ALA A 158 11.77 -21.18 10.37
C ALA A 158 12.99 -20.84 9.50
N LEU A 159 13.90 -21.80 9.30
CA LEU A 159 15.07 -21.65 8.43
C LEU A 159 14.68 -21.56 6.96
N ILE A 160 13.74 -22.40 6.49
CA ILE A 160 13.22 -22.37 5.11
C ILE A 160 12.46 -21.06 4.85
N GLY A 161 11.61 -20.63 5.78
CA GLY A 161 10.90 -19.34 5.70
C GLY A 161 11.85 -18.14 5.63
N SER A 162 12.92 -18.16 6.43
CA SER A 162 13.99 -17.14 6.37
C SER A 162 14.73 -17.17 5.03
N ALA A 163 15.13 -18.36 4.56
CA ALA A 163 15.82 -18.54 3.28
C ALA A 163 14.98 -18.03 2.10
N ALA A 164 13.67 -18.25 2.13
CA ALA A 164 12.73 -17.77 1.11
C ALA A 164 12.64 -16.23 1.06
N ILE A 165 12.69 -15.54 2.20
CA ILE A 165 12.72 -14.06 2.25
C ILE A 165 14.02 -13.52 1.63
N TYR A 166 15.18 -14.06 2.02
CA TYR A 166 16.47 -13.66 1.45
C TYR A 166 16.54 -13.96 -0.07
N ALA A 167 16.00 -15.11 -0.51
CA ALA A 167 15.90 -15.45 -1.93
C ALA A 167 14.93 -14.53 -2.71
N GLN A 168 13.91 -13.96 -2.06
CA GLN A 168 13.04 -12.92 -2.65
C GLN A 168 13.77 -11.57 -2.76
N GLN A 169 14.65 -11.25 -1.81
CA GLN A 169 15.47 -10.03 -1.80
C GLN A 169 16.68 -10.10 -2.76
N GLY A 170 17.04 -11.29 -3.24
CA GLY A 170 18.23 -11.50 -4.07
C GLY A 170 19.53 -11.72 -3.27
N ASP A 171 19.45 -11.86 -1.94
CA ASP A 171 20.59 -12.27 -1.11
C ASP A 171 20.76 -13.79 -1.21
N ILE A 172 21.39 -14.20 -2.31
CA ILE A 172 21.74 -15.59 -2.64
C ILE A 172 22.58 -16.23 -1.51
N ASN A 173 23.46 -15.46 -0.88
CA ASN A 173 24.39 -15.95 0.13
C ASN A 173 23.67 -16.31 1.44
N GLN A 174 22.83 -15.42 1.96
CA GLN A 174 22.01 -15.73 3.14
C GLN A 174 21.01 -16.85 2.82
N ALA A 175 20.32 -16.77 1.69
CA ALA A 175 19.35 -17.79 1.28
C ALA A 175 19.95 -19.21 1.27
N GLN A 176 21.10 -19.40 0.63
CA GLN A 176 21.83 -20.67 0.65
C GLN A 176 22.26 -21.06 2.07
N ALA A 177 22.83 -20.14 2.85
CA ALA A 177 23.30 -20.43 4.21
C ALA A 177 22.16 -20.84 5.18
N TYR A 178 20.97 -20.27 5.04
CA TYR A 178 19.78 -20.69 5.79
C TYR A 178 19.23 -22.04 5.30
N LEU A 179 19.21 -22.29 3.99
CA LEU A 179 18.79 -23.56 3.40
C LEU A 179 19.72 -24.73 3.79
N ASP A 180 21.03 -24.53 3.76
CA ASP A 180 22.02 -25.54 4.18
C ASP A 180 21.96 -25.86 5.68
N ARG A 181 21.49 -24.91 6.50
CA ARG A 181 21.17 -25.16 7.91
C ARG A 181 19.90 -25.99 8.04
N ALA A 182 18.87 -25.71 7.23
CA ALA A 182 17.62 -26.47 7.21
C ALA A 182 17.84 -27.93 6.77
N ARG A 183 18.62 -28.17 5.70
CA ARG A 183 18.95 -29.51 5.17
C ARG A 183 19.80 -30.36 6.14
N ARG A 184 20.64 -29.73 6.98
CA ARG A 184 21.44 -30.43 8.01
C ARG A 184 20.62 -30.91 9.21
N LEU A 185 19.43 -30.36 9.42
CA LEU A 185 18.44 -30.97 10.31
C LEU A 185 17.80 -32.15 9.56
N LYS A 186 18.11 -33.40 9.96
CA LYS A 186 17.36 -34.57 9.43
C LYS A 186 15.86 -34.31 9.64
N GLN A 187 15.14 -34.14 8.54
CA GLN A 187 13.76 -33.68 8.56
C GLN A 187 12.84 -34.79 9.10
N GLN A 188 11.93 -34.39 9.98
CA GLN A 188 10.83 -35.20 10.47
C GLN A 188 9.59 -34.35 10.28
N TYR A 189 8.87 -34.60 9.18
CA TYR A 189 7.62 -33.90 8.88
C TYR A 189 6.48 -34.47 9.73
N ALA A 190 5.47 -33.64 10.03
CA ALA A 190 4.29 -34.09 10.77
C ALA A 190 3.38 -35.00 9.93
N ASP A 191 3.32 -34.74 8.62
CA ASP A 191 2.54 -35.46 7.62
C ASP A 191 3.15 -35.28 6.22
N ARG A 192 2.61 -35.99 5.22
CA ARG A 192 3.11 -35.97 3.83
C ARG A 192 2.81 -34.66 3.10
N LYS A 193 1.76 -33.92 3.49
CA LYS A 193 1.45 -32.60 2.90
C LYS A 193 2.46 -31.54 3.34
N SER A 194 2.94 -31.64 4.57
CA SER A 194 4.01 -30.84 5.14
C SER A 194 5.38 -31.14 4.50
N GLU A 195 5.63 -32.39 4.11
CA GLU A 195 6.79 -32.81 3.33
C GLU A 195 6.76 -32.21 1.90
N ALA A 196 5.65 -32.40 1.18
CA ALA A 196 5.44 -31.83 -0.16
C ALA A 196 5.57 -30.30 -0.16
N MET A 197 5.04 -29.64 0.87
CA MET A 197 5.15 -28.20 1.11
C MET A 197 6.61 -27.74 1.28
N ALA A 198 7.38 -28.44 2.11
CA ALA A 198 8.79 -28.11 2.28
C ALA A 198 9.59 -28.32 0.98
N LEU A 199 9.33 -29.41 0.25
CA LEU A 199 9.93 -29.67 -1.06
C LEU A 199 9.58 -28.58 -2.09
N TYR A 200 8.31 -28.13 -2.13
CA TYR A 200 7.87 -27.04 -3.00
C TYR A 200 8.61 -25.72 -2.68
N LEU A 201 8.68 -25.32 -1.40
CA LEU A 201 9.38 -24.10 -1.00
C LEU A 201 10.90 -24.18 -1.27
N ILE A 202 11.51 -25.34 -1.05
CA ILE A 202 12.92 -25.60 -1.36
C ILE A 202 13.17 -25.50 -2.87
N GLY A 203 12.30 -26.11 -3.70
CA GLY A 203 12.37 -26.00 -5.16
C GLY A 203 12.24 -24.56 -5.66
N TRP A 204 11.40 -23.75 -5.01
CA TRP A 204 11.32 -22.33 -5.33
C TRP A 204 12.58 -21.54 -4.94
N ILE A 205 13.15 -21.80 -3.75
CA ILE A 205 14.42 -21.19 -3.35
C ILE A 205 15.51 -21.54 -4.37
N TYR A 206 15.68 -22.82 -4.73
CA TYR A 206 16.63 -23.23 -5.77
C TYR A 206 16.42 -22.50 -7.10
N ARG A 207 15.17 -22.32 -7.55
CA ARG A 207 14.87 -21.57 -8.78
C ARG A 207 15.27 -20.10 -8.68
N LYS A 208 15.24 -19.50 -7.48
CA LYS A 208 15.73 -18.14 -7.21
C LYS A 208 17.25 -18.04 -7.10
N LEU A 209 17.92 -19.10 -6.66
CA LEU A 209 19.39 -19.21 -6.64
C LEU A 209 19.98 -19.62 -8.01
N GLY A 210 19.15 -19.84 -9.03
CA GLY A 210 19.57 -20.29 -10.37
C GLY A 210 19.82 -21.80 -10.50
N GLN A 211 19.59 -22.56 -9.43
CA GLN A 211 19.78 -24.02 -9.35
C GLN A 211 18.58 -24.75 -9.97
N MET A 212 18.47 -24.67 -11.31
CA MET A 212 17.30 -25.13 -12.06
C MET A 212 17.08 -26.66 -11.99
N THR A 213 18.16 -27.44 -11.87
CA THR A 213 18.12 -28.91 -11.76
C THR A 213 17.50 -29.36 -10.43
N GLU A 214 17.96 -28.79 -9.33
CA GLU A 214 17.51 -29.06 -7.97
C GLU A 214 16.09 -28.52 -7.74
N ALA A 215 15.75 -27.40 -8.39
CA ALA A 215 14.38 -26.88 -8.45
C ALA A 215 13.42 -27.85 -9.16
N LEU A 216 13.82 -28.36 -10.34
CA LEU A 216 13.02 -29.31 -11.13
C LEU A 216 12.74 -30.61 -10.37
N ASP A 217 13.75 -31.15 -9.68
CA ASP A 217 13.61 -32.35 -8.85
C ASP A 217 12.68 -32.11 -7.65
N ALA A 218 12.93 -31.08 -6.85
CA ALA A 218 12.12 -30.78 -5.67
C ALA A 218 10.64 -30.49 -6.01
N PHE A 219 10.36 -29.78 -7.11
CA PHE A 219 8.99 -29.57 -7.59
C PHE A 219 8.32 -30.86 -8.10
N LYS A 220 9.06 -31.78 -8.72
CA LYS A 220 8.51 -33.10 -9.14
C LYS A 220 8.16 -33.97 -7.94
N GLN A 221 9.01 -34.01 -6.92
CA GLN A 221 8.74 -34.75 -5.69
C GLN A 221 7.53 -34.18 -4.94
N ALA A 222 7.43 -32.85 -4.82
CA ALA A 222 6.26 -32.18 -4.25
C ALA A 222 4.96 -32.53 -5.02
N LEU A 223 4.96 -32.39 -6.35
CA LEU A 223 3.82 -32.72 -7.21
C LEU A 223 3.34 -34.16 -7.01
N ALA A 224 4.25 -35.13 -7.02
CA ALA A 224 3.93 -36.55 -6.89
C ALA A 224 3.26 -36.88 -5.54
N ILE A 225 3.69 -36.22 -4.45
CA ILE A 225 3.04 -36.37 -3.15
C ILE A 225 1.66 -35.69 -3.16
N TYR A 226 1.55 -34.45 -3.64
CA TYR A 226 0.27 -33.74 -3.68
C TYR A 226 -0.82 -34.47 -4.48
N GLN A 227 -0.45 -35.11 -5.58
CA GLN A 227 -1.34 -35.96 -6.38
C GLN A 227 -1.83 -37.19 -5.60
N GLN A 228 -0.94 -37.88 -4.89
CA GLN A 228 -1.32 -39.02 -4.03
C GLN A 228 -2.21 -38.61 -2.86
N GLU A 229 -2.00 -37.40 -2.34
CA GLU A 229 -2.67 -36.85 -1.17
C GLU A 229 -3.94 -36.03 -1.51
N GLY A 230 -4.33 -35.98 -2.80
CA GLY A 230 -5.53 -35.31 -3.30
C GLY A 230 -5.54 -33.78 -3.10
N ASP A 231 -4.37 -33.14 -3.03
CA ASP A 231 -4.25 -31.71 -2.72
C ASP A 231 -4.11 -30.84 -3.98
N LEU A 232 -5.26 -30.35 -4.45
CA LEU A 232 -5.36 -29.47 -5.62
C LEU A 232 -4.45 -28.23 -5.54
N GLU A 233 -4.27 -27.65 -4.35
CA GLU A 233 -3.51 -26.39 -4.21
C GLU A 233 -2.03 -26.66 -4.45
N GLY A 234 -1.48 -27.66 -3.77
CA GLY A 234 -0.10 -28.09 -3.95
C GLY A 234 0.19 -28.62 -5.36
N GLU A 235 -0.74 -29.38 -5.94
CA GLU A 235 -0.63 -29.88 -7.32
C GLU A 235 -0.55 -28.74 -8.34
N VAL A 236 -1.52 -27.80 -8.32
CA VAL A 236 -1.59 -26.71 -9.29
C VAL A 236 -0.42 -25.73 -9.15
N LEU A 237 0.00 -25.43 -7.91
CA LEU A 237 1.17 -24.59 -7.67
C LEU A 237 2.46 -25.24 -8.16
N SER A 238 2.59 -26.57 -8.01
CA SER A 238 3.73 -27.33 -8.51
C SER A 238 3.74 -27.37 -10.05
N LEU A 239 2.59 -27.66 -10.69
CA LEU A 239 2.43 -27.61 -12.15
C LEU A 239 2.77 -26.24 -12.74
N CYS A 240 2.26 -25.15 -12.15
CA CYS A 240 2.59 -23.78 -12.56
C CYS A 240 4.09 -23.48 -12.41
N SER A 241 4.72 -23.98 -11.35
CA SER A 241 6.14 -23.75 -11.06
C SER A 241 7.06 -24.54 -11.99
N LEU A 242 6.67 -25.77 -12.35
CA LEU A 242 7.32 -26.61 -13.37
C LEU A 242 7.17 -26.00 -14.77
N SER A 243 5.97 -25.57 -15.16
CA SER A 243 5.72 -24.87 -16.43
C SER A 243 6.64 -23.65 -16.57
N GLY A 244 6.69 -22.80 -15.54
CA GLY A 244 7.60 -21.63 -15.53
C GLY A 244 9.09 -21.99 -15.59
N LEU A 245 9.50 -23.19 -15.15
CA LEU A 245 10.88 -23.68 -15.24
C LEU A 245 11.16 -24.29 -16.63
N HIS A 246 10.21 -25.01 -17.22
CA HIS A 246 10.31 -25.48 -18.60
C HIS A 246 10.35 -24.32 -19.62
N LEU A 247 9.67 -23.20 -19.35
CA LEU A 247 9.88 -21.97 -20.13
C LEU A 247 11.31 -21.43 -19.99
N ALA A 248 11.89 -21.44 -18.78
CA ALA A 248 13.26 -21.02 -18.53
C ALA A 248 14.30 -21.89 -19.25
N THR A 249 14.02 -23.19 -19.42
CA THR A 249 14.86 -24.15 -20.17
C THR A 249 14.47 -24.30 -21.64
N ASN A 250 13.65 -23.38 -22.18
CA ASN A 250 13.18 -23.35 -23.57
C ASN A 250 12.32 -24.57 -24.01
N GLN A 251 11.84 -25.39 -23.07
CA GLN A 251 10.96 -26.54 -23.28
C GLN A 251 9.50 -26.12 -23.39
N LYS A 252 9.22 -25.20 -24.33
CA LYS A 252 7.97 -24.44 -24.46
C LYS A 252 6.70 -25.30 -24.56
N GLN A 253 6.77 -26.43 -25.27
CA GLN A 253 5.62 -27.32 -25.48
C GLN A 253 5.23 -28.07 -24.19
N ILE A 254 6.21 -28.59 -23.43
CA ILE A 254 5.99 -29.22 -22.13
C ILE A 254 5.41 -28.19 -21.13
N ALA A 255 5.89 -26.95 -21.18
CA ALA A 255 5.33 -25.87 -20.36
C ALA A 255 3.86 -25.56 -20.71
N LEU A 256 3.49 -25.59 -21.99
CA LEU A 256 2.11 -25.42 -22.43
C LEU A 256 1.22 -26.53 -21.86
N GLU A 257 1.59 -27.79 -22.08
CA GLU A 257 0.82 -28.96 -21.64
C GLU A 257 0.59 -28.97 -20.12
N GLN A 258 1.62 -28.62 -19.34
CA GLN A 258 1.51 -28.50 -17.88
C GLN A 258 0.59 -27.36 -17.43
N ALA A 259 0.58 -26.23 -18.15
CA ALA A 259 -0.29 -25.10 -17.85
C ALA A 259 -1.75 -25.36 -18.28
N GLU A 260 -1.96 -26.02 -19.41
CA GLU A 260 -3.29 -26.46 -19.89
C GLU A 260 -3.91 -27.46 -18.90
N TYR A 261 -3.14 -28.46 -18.44
CA TYR A 261 -3.57 -29.41 -17.42
C TYR A 261 -3.89 -28.73 -16.08
N ALA A 262 -3.05 -27.78 -15.62
CA ALA A 262 -3.31 -27.00 -14.42
C ALA A 262 -4.61 -26.18 -14.51
N VAL A 263 -4.92 -25.60 -15.68
CA VAL A 263 -6.18 -24.89 -15.92
C VAL A 263 -7.38 -25.86 -15.91
N GLU A 264 -7.29 -27.00 -16.61
CA GLU A 264 -8.38 -27.98 -16.66
C GLU A 264 -8.72 -28.49 -15.26
N LEU A 265 -7.70 -28.88 -14.48
CA LEU A 265 -7.84 -29.42 -13.13
C LEU A 265 -8.56 -28.45 -12.18
N VAL A 266 -8.17 -27.16 -12.20
CA VAL A 266 -8.82 -26.12 -11.39
C VAL A 266 -10.27 -25.90 -11.83
N GLU A 267 -10.55 -25.80 -13.14
CA GLU A 267 -11.90 -25.59 -13.66
C GLU A 267 -12.82 -26.79 -13.38
N LYS A 268 -12.30 -28.02 -13.49
CA LYS A 268 -13.00 -29.27 -13.18
C LYS A 268 -13.43 -29.31 -11.71
N ARG A 269 -12.53 -28.97 -10.78
CA ARG A 269 -12.86 -28.90 -9.35
C ARG A 269 -13.79 -27.73 -9.02
N ALA A 270 -13.63 -26.58 -9.69
CA ALA A 270 -14.47 -25.42 -9.47
C ALA A 270 -15.95 -25.69 -9.80
N LYS A 271 -16.22 -26.49 -10.83
CA LYS A 271 -17.58 -26.94 -11.19
C LYS A 271 -18.21 -27.93 -10.19
N GLN A 272 -17.40 -28.55 -9.34
CA GLN A 272 -17.83 -29.56 -8.36
C GLN A 272 -18.12 -28.99 -6.96
N SER A 273 -17.93 -27.69 -6.72
CA SER A 273 -18.10 -27.09 -5.39
C SER A 273 -19.15 -25.99 -5.37
N LEU A 274 -19.95 -25.98 -4.30
CA LEU A 274 -21.04 -25.03 -4.04
C LEU A 274 -20.67 -24.00 -2.95
N GLU A 275 -19.50 -24.13 -2.30
CA GLU A 275 -19.11 -23.29 -1.17
C GLU A 275 -18.42 -22.00 -1.62
N MET A 276 -18.97 -20.84 -1.24
CA MET A 276 -18.44 -19.52 -1.64
C MET A 276 -16.98 -19.30 -1.19
N ALA A 277 -16.60 -19.78 0.00
CA ALA A 277 -15.23 -19.69 0.49
C ALA A 277 -14.25 -20.49 -0.39
N TYR A 278 -14.67 -21.67 -0.86
CA TYR A 278 -13.90 -22.52 -1.78
C TYR A 278 -13.80 -21.88 -3.18
N ILE A 279 -14.88 -21.26 -3.66
CA ILE A 279 -14.91 -20.50 -4.93
C ILE A 279 -13.94 -19.31 -4.89
N LEU A 280 -13.79 -18.62 -3.76
CA LEU A 280 -12.80 -17.56 -3.58
C LEU A 280 -11.36 -18.10 -3.57
N ARG A 281 -11.08 -19.18 -2.82
CA ARG A 281 -9.77 -19.84 -2.79
C ARG A 281 -9.31 -20.28 -4.18
N ILE A 282 -10.21 -20.88 -4.96
CA ILE A 282 -9.94 -21.31 -6.34
C ILE A 282 -9.54 -20.16 -7.29
N ARG A 283 -9.88 -18.89 -7.00
CA ARG A 283 -9.50 -17.76 -7.85
C ARG A 283 -8.00 -17.47 -7.84
N ASP A 284 -7.28 -17.74 -6.73
CA ASP A 284 -5.82 -17.56 -6.71
C ASP A 284 -5.12 -18.64 -7.56
N LEU A 285 -5.63 -19.88 -7.54
CA LEU A 285 -5.16 -20.96 -8.44
C LEU A 285 -5.48 -20.67 -9.91
N ARG A 286 -6.70 -20.20 -10.22
CA ARG A 286 -7.12 -19.89 -11.61
C ARG A 286 -6.21 -18.86 -12.27
N TRP A 287 -5.86 -17.74 -11.61
CA TRP A 287 -5.01 -16.74 -12.27
C TRP A 287 -3.60 -17.26 -12.52
N ARG A 288 -3.01 -18.02 -11.59
CA ARG A 288 -1.67 -18.60 -11.77
C ARG A 288 -1.62 -19.54 -12.97
N ALA A 289 -2.59 -20.44 -13.07
CA ALA A 289 -2.69 -21.39 -14.17
C ALA A 289 -2.90 -20.67 -15.51
N CYS A 290 -3.84 -19.70 -15.57
CA CYS A 290 -4.06 -18.91 -16.78
C CYS A 290 -2.85 -18.02 -17.15
N PHE A 291 -2.09 -17.51 -16.18
CA PHE A 291 -0.90 -16.69 -16.40
C PHE A 291 0.29 -17.51 -16.93
N MET A 292 0.49 -18.73 -16.41
CA MET A 292 1.49 -19.65 -16.98
C MET A 292 1.09 -20.11 -18.39
N LEU A 293 -0.20 -20.37 -18.62
CA LEU A 293 -0.75 -20.70 -19.94
C LEU A 293 -0.50 -19.55 -20.94
N ALA A 294 -0.77 -18.31 -20.53
CA ALA A 294 -0.54 -17.13 -21.35
C ALA A 294 0.95 -16.95 -21.72
N ARG A 295 1.86 -17.14 -20.76
CA ARG A 295 3.30 -17.13 -21.01
C ARG A 295 3.76 -18.23 -21.96
N ALA A 296 3.24 -19.46 -21.82
CA ALA A 296 3.57 -20.57 -22.71
C ALA A 296 3.05 -20.34 -24.14
N GLN A 297 1.81 -19.83 -24.28
CA GLN A 297 1.23 -19.43 -25.56
C GLN A 297 2.03 -18.30 -26.22
N ARG A 298 2.42 -17.24 -25.48
CA ARG A 298 3.27 -16.15 -25.99
C ARG A 298 4.65 -16.65 -26.41
N ALA A 299 5.26 -17.54 -25.62
CA ALA A 299 6.54 -18.16 -25.97
C ALA A 299 6.49 -19.01 -27.25
N LEU A 300 5.34 -19.62 -27.56
CA LEU A 300 5.05 -20.35 -28.80
C LEU A 300 4.53 -19.47 -29.94
N GLY A 301 4.49 -18.13 -29.77
CA GLY A 301 4.01 -17.19 -30.79
C GLY A 301 2.48 -17.13 -30.96
N ARG A 302 1.71 -17.80 -30.11
CA ARG A 302 0.23 -17.80 -30.14
C ARG A 302 -0.32 -16.54 -29.44
N LEU A 303 -0.04 -15.37 -30.02
CA LEU A 303 -0.26 -14.07 -29.37
C LEU A 303 -1.72 -13.81 -28.97
N GLU A 304 -2.69 -14.16 -29.82
CA GLU A 304 -4.12 -13.98 -29.53
C GLU A 304 -4.62 -14.89 -28.41
N ASP A 305 -4.14 -16.14 -28.33
CA ASP A 305 -4.51 -17.05 -27.24
C ASP A 305 -3.84 -16.64 -25.93
N ALA A 306 -2.59 -16.19 -26.01
CA ALA A 306 -1.89 -15.59 -24.88
C ALA A 306 -2.67 -14.39 -24.32
N ALA A 307 -3.13 -13.47 -25.17
CA ALA A 307 -3.95 -12.33 -24.76
C ALA A 307 -5.23 -12.78 -24.02
N LYS A 308 -5.98 -13.73 -24.57
CA LYS A 308 -7.17 -14.33 -23.91
C LYS A 308 -6.83 -14.93 -22.55
N SER A 309 -5.71 -15.64 -22.43
CA SER A 309 -5.26 -16.27 -21.18
C SER A 309 -4.78 -15.25 -20.14
N TYR A 310 -4.08 -14.18 -20.56
CA TYR A 310 -3.76 -13.04 -19.68
C TYR A 310 -5.04 -12.36 -19.19
N TYR A 311 -6.02 -12.09 -20.07
CA TYR A 311 -7.32 -11.54 -19.66
C TYR A 311 -8.08 -12.42 -18.66
N ARG A 312 -8.02 -13.75 -18.81
CA ARG A 312 -8.57 -14.68 -17.80
C ARG A 312 -7.85 -14.50 -16.46
N ALA A 313 -6.52 -14.49 -16.44
CA ALA A 313 -5.74 -14.29 -15.21
C ALA A 313 -6.04 -12.95 -14.53
N PHE A 314 -5.98 -11.86 -15.31
CA PHE A 314 -6.37 -10.51 -14.94
C PHE A 314 -7.79 -10.46 -14.32
N SER A 315 -8.78 -11.10 -14.95
CA SER A 315 -10.18 -11.10 -14.45
C SER A 315 -10.33 -11.77 -13.08
N HIS A 316 -9.44 -12.70 -12.73
CA HIS A 316 -9.43 -13.33 -11.42
C HIS A 316 -8.71 -12.47 -10.37
N ILE A 317 -7.63 -11.77 -10.73
CA ILE A 317 -6.97 -10.77 -9.87
C ILE A 317 -7.94 -9.61 -9.57
N GLU A 318 -8.58 -9.06 -10.61
CA GLU A 318 -9.56 -7.98 -10.50
C GLU A 318 -10.78 -8.33 -9.65
N VAL A 319 -11.09 -9.61 -9.43
CA VAL A 319 -12.15 -10.05 -8.50
C VAL A 319 -11.62 -10.30 -7.08
N MET A 320 -10.34 -10.65 -6.90
CA MET A 320 -9.79 -10.94 -5.58
C MET A 320 -9.47 -9.70 -4.74
N GLN A 321 -9.22 -8.54 -5.36
CA GLN A 321 -9.08 -7.25 -4.66
C GLN A 321 -10.36 -6.80 -3.91
N TRP A 322 -11.46 -7.52 -4.10
CA TRP A 322 -12.79 -7.33 -3.49
C TRP A 322 -13.13 -8.41 -2.45
N SER A 323 -12.17 -9.27 -2.11
CA SER A 323 -12.34 -10.39 -1.20
C SER A 323 -12.11 -9.96 0.26
N PRO A 324 -12.69 -10.61 1.28
CA PRO A 324 -12.38 -10.41 2.70
C PRO A 324 -10.88 -10.43 3.08
N ILE A 325 -10.05 -10.98 2.19
CA ILE A 325 -8.58 -11.04 2.24
C ILE A 325 -7.95 -9.64 2.29
N THR A 326 -8.60 -8.68 1.63
CA THR A 326 -8.15 -7.30 1.48
C THR A 326 -9.17 -6.35 2.12
N SER A 327 -9.52 -6.65 3.38
CA SER A 327 -10.46 -5.91 4.24
C SER A 327 -10.01 -4.49 4.59
N ASN A 328 -8.69 -4.27 4.60
CA ASN A 328 -8.04 -3.03 4.98
C ASN A 328 -7.33 -2.44 3.74
N ASP A 329 -7.39 -1.13 3.55
CA ASP A 329 -6.86 -0.47 2.35
C ASP A 329 -5.34 -0.66 2.20
N ASP A 330 -4.57 -0.69 3.30
CA ASP A 330 -3.13 -1.00 3.26
C ASP A 330 -2.87 -2.40 2.66
N TYR A 331 -3.76 -3.37 2.90
CA TYR A 331 -3.67 -4.72 2.34
C TYR A 331 -4.16 -4.79 0.88
N ARG A 332 -5.18 -4.00 0.50
CA ARG A 332 -5.62 -3.89 -0.92
C ARG A 332 -4.50 -3.36 -1.80
N ILE A 333 -3.87 -2.27 -1.37
CA ILE A 333 -2.74 -1.61 -2.03
C ILE A 333 -1.58 -2.60 -2.19
N THR A 334 -1.17 -3.25 -1.11
CA THR A 334 -0.03 -4.20 -1.13
C THR A 334 -0.33 -5.44 -1.99
N PHE A 335 -1.56 -5.98 -1.92
CA PHE A 335 -2.00 -7.13 -2.72
C PHE A 335 -1.92 -6.88 -4.23
N LEU A 336 -2.28 -5.67 -4.67
CA LEU A 336 -2.23 -5.23 -6.06
C LEU A 336 -0.78 -4.93 -6.50
N ALA A 337 0.02 -4.27 -5.66
CA ALA A 337 1.40 -3.90 -5.97
C ALA A 337 2.30 -5.14 -6.25
N GLU A 338 2.10 -6.23 -5.52
CA GLU A 338 2.80 -7.50 -5.75
C GLU A 338 2.13 -8.39 -6.83
N ARG A 339 1.08 -7.91 -7.52
CA ARG A 339 0.42 -8.61 -8.65
C ARG A 339 0.53 -7.85 -9.98
N GLN A 340 1.53 -6.98 -10.12
CA GLN A 340 1.76 -6.16 -11.32
C GLN A 340 2.31 -6.93 -12.54
N THR A 341 3.00 -8.05 -12.37
CA THR A 341 3.68 -8.76 -13.48
C THR A 341 2.73 -9.20 -14.63
N PRO A 342 1.53 -9.77 -14.37
CA PRO A 342 0.57 -10.08 -15.42
C PRO A 342 0.06 -8.85 -16.21
N TYR A 343 -0.11 -7.70 -15.54
CA TYR A 343 -0.49 -6.45 -16.22
C TYR A 343 0.66 -5.96 -17.10
N ARG A 344 1.90 -5.97 -16.59
CA ARG A 344 3.11 -5.60 -17.35
C ARG A 344 3.30 -6.44 -18.60
N GLU A 345 3.18 -7.76 -18.50
CA GLU A 345 3.35 -8.68 -19.63
C GLU A 345 2.21 -8.62 -20.66
N LEU A 346 1.00 -8.22 -20.23
CA LEU A 346 -0.11 -7.99 -21.13
C LEU A 346 0.02 -6.64 -21.86
N VAL A 347 0.40 -5.54 -21.19
CA VAL A 347 0.74 -4.26 -21.86
C VAL A 347 1.80 -4.48 -22.94
N ASP A 348 2.89 -5.16 -22.58
CA ASP A 348 4.00 -5.48 -23.47
C ASP A 348 3.58 -6.35 -24.67
N LEU A 349 2.61 -7.26 -24.48
CA LEU A 349 1.98 -8.03 -25.57
C LEU A 349 1.05 -7.17 -26.45
N SER A 350 0.27 -6.27 -25.86
CA SER A 350 -0.62 -5.36 -26.62
C SER A 350 0.17 -4.40 -27.51
N VAL A 351 1.33 -3.93 -27.04
CA VAL A 351 2.27 -3.14 -27.86
C VAL A 351 2.86 -3.99 -28.99
N GLU A 352 3.20 -5.26 -28.75
CA GLU A 352 3.65 -6.19 -29.81
C GLU A 352 2.55 -6.51 -30.84
N ARG A 353 1.27 -6.47 -30.44
CA ARG A 353 0.09 -6.58 -31.33
C ARG A 353 -0.25 -5.26 -32.04
N GLY A 354 0.39 -4.14 -31.66
CA GLY A 354 0.14 -2.81 -32.20
C GLY A 354 -1.08 -2.07 -31.63
N ASP A 355 -1.78 -2.63 -30.65
CA ASP A 355 -2.94 -1.98 -30.04
C ASP A 355 -2.53 -1.05 -28.88
N LEU A 356 -2.21 0.19 -29.27
CA LEU A 356 -1.86 1.28 -28.36
C LEU A 356 -3.00 1.63 -27.38
N GLY A 357 -4.27 1.45 -27.79
CA GLY A 357 -5.45 1.76 -26.99
C GLY A 357 -5.72 0.71 -25.92
N GLU A 358 -5.60 -0.57 -26.28
CA GLU A 358 -5.61 -1.70 -25.35
C GLU A 358 -4.46 -1.58 -24.35
N ALA A 359 -3.22 -1.39 -24.84
CA ALA A 359 -2.02 -1.24 -24.01
C ALA A 359 -2.17 -0.10 -22.98
N PHE A 360 -2.70 1.06 -23.38
CA PHE A 360 -2.98 2.16 -22.47
C PHE A 360 -4.03 1.79 -21.42
N TYR A 361 -5.12 1.12 -21.82
CA TYR A 361 -6.20 0.72 -20.92
C TYR A 361 -5.74 -0.29 -19.87
N ILE A 362 -4.90 -1.27 -20.24
CA ILE A 362 -4.29 -2.22 -19.28
C ILE A 362 -3.33 -1.47 -18.34
N ALA A 363 -2.53 -0.51 -18.86
CA ALA A 363 -1.64 0.30 -18.05
C ALA A 363 -2.40 1.27 -17.09
N GLU A 364 -3.64 1.66 -17.40
CA GLU A 364 -4.53 2.38 -16.48
C GLU A 364 -5.22 1.45 -15.46
N HIS A 365 -5.54 0.19 -15.81
CA HIS A 365 -5.94 -0.83 -14.83
C HIS A 365 -4.81 -1.15 -13.83
N ALA A 366 -3.57 -1.15 -14.30
CA ALA A 366 -2.39 -1.40 -13.48
C ALA A 366 -2.06 -0.25 -12.50
N ARG A 367 -2.52 0.99 -12.77
CA ARG A 367 -2.07 2.21 -12.08
C ARG A 367 -3.15 2.83 -11.18
N SER A 368 -2.78 3.04 -9.92
CA SER A 368 -3.55 3.72 -8.88
C SER A 368 -4.95 3.12 -8.70
N ARG A 369 -5.04 1.79 -8.73
CA ARG A 369 -6.30 1.04 -8.83
C ARG A 369 -7.12 1.11 -7.54
N ALA A 370 -6.49 0.97 -6.37
CA ALA A 370 -7.14 1.21 -5.09
C ALA A 370 -7.49 2.69 -4.88
N THR A 371 -6.61 3.61 -5.33
CA THR A 371 -6.88 5.07 -5.31
C THR A 371 -8.14 5.44 -6.11
N LEU A 372 -8.25 4.91 -7.33
CA LEU A 372 -9.40 5.12 -8.21
C LEU A 372 -10.71 4.65 -7.58
N HIS A 373 -10.69 3.53 -6.84
CA HIS A 373 -11.88 3.03 -6.18
C HIS A 373 -12.26 3.85 -4.95
N LEU A 374 -11.32 4.15 -4.06
CA LEU A 374 -11.60 4.89 -2.82
C LEU A 374 -12.14 6.31 -3.12
N LEU A 375 -11.59 6.99 -4.12
CA LEU A 375 -12.15 8.24 -4.64
C LEU A 375 -13.58 8.07 -5.17
N ALA A 376 -13.87 6.96 -5.86
CA ALA A 376 -15.21 6.70 -6.38
C ALA A 376 -16.23 6.33 -5.29
N GLU A 377 -15.82 5.67 -4.20
CA GLU A 377 -16.69 5.44 -3.02
C GLU A 377 -17.08 6.77 -2.36
N VAL A 378 -16.11 7.67 -2.15
CA VAL A 378 -16.34 9.02 -1.60
C VAL A 378 -17.29 9.81 -2.51
N GLN A 379 -17.03 9.88 -3.82
CA GLN A 379 -17.82 10.66 -4.78
C GLN A 379 -19.27 10.17 -5.01
N ARG A 380 -19.61 8.98 -4.50
CA ARG A 380 -20.97 8.43 -4.52
C ARG A 380 -21.72 8.62 -3.19
N GLY A 381 -21.02 8.99 -2.12
CA GLY A 381 -21.52 8.81 -0.75
C GLY A 381 -21.60 7.33 -0.33
N ASP A 382 -20.91 6.43 -1.04
CA ASP A 382 -20.84 5.00 -0.69
C ASP A 382 -19.95 4.75 0.54
N ARG A 383 -19.08 5.72 0.90
CA ARG A 383 -18.55 5.87 2.26
C ARG A 383 -19.62 6.49 3.17
N GLN A 384 -20.42 5.63 3.82
CA GLN A 384 -21.15 6.03 5.03
C GLN A 384 -20.22 5.90 6.25
N PRO A 385 -20.15 6.90 7.14
CA PRO A 385 -19.59 6.71 8.47
C PRO A 385 -20.36 5.60 9.21
N LEU A 386 -19.66 4.64 9.82
CA LEU A 386 -20.32 3.54 10.56
C LEU A 386 -21.07 4.04 11.80
N GLN A 387 -20.82 5.29 12.19
CA GLN A 387 -21.64 6.09 13.10
C GLN A 387 -23.11 6.26 12.64
N GLN A 388 -23.49 5.79 11.44
CA GLN A 388 -24.88 5.70 10.98
C GLN A 388 -25.49 4.30 11.06
N THR A 389 -24.73 3.25 11.40
CA THR A 389 -25.26 1.90 11.63
C THR A 389 -25.36 1.63 13.13
N GLU A 390 -26.46 1.02 13.59
CA GLU A 390 -26.69 0.81 15.03
C GLU A 390 -25.60 -0.08 15.68
N ILE A 391 -25.05 -1.02 14.92
CA ILE A 391 -23.91 -1.85 15.33
C ILE A 391 -22.63 -1.00 15.36
N GLY A 392 -22.32 -0.26 14.28
CA GLY A 392 -21.13 0.57 14.19
C GLY A 392 -21.06 1.67 15.25
N GLN A 393 -22.19 2.31 15.57
CA GLN A 393 -22.33 3.25 16.69
C GLN A 393 -21.94 2.60 18.01
N LYS A 394 -22.54 1.45 18.35
CA LYS A 394 -22.28 0.73 19.61
C LYS A 394 -20.82 0.29 19.72
N THR A 395 -20.23 -0.20 18.62
CA THR A 395 -18.83 -0.62 18.59
C THR A 395 -17.88 0.57 18.71
N VAL A 396 -18.13 1.70 18.02
CA VAL A 396 -17.31 2.93 18.17
C VAL A 396 -17.41 3.50 19.58
N GLN A 397 -18.61 3.54 20.18
CA GLN A 397 -18.80 3.98 21.57
C GLN A 397 -18.08 3.04 22.56
N SER A 398 -18.09 1.72 22.31
CA SER A 398 -17.34 0.74 23.08
C SER A 398 -15.84 0.95 22.98
N ILE A 399 -15.30 1.14 21.77
CA ILE A 399 -13.88 1.44 21.52
C ILE A 399 -13.45 2.71 22.26
N ALA A 400 -14.21 3.81 22.13
CA ALA A 400 -13.92 5.07 22.82
C ALA A 400 -13.89 4.87 24.34
N ARG A 401 -14.92 4.23 24.91
CA ARG A 401 -14.98 3.90 26.35
C ARG A 401 -13.81 3.04 26.80
N LEU A 402 -13.47 1.98 26.06
CA LEU A 402 -12.38 1.05 26.41
C LEU A 402 -11.02 1.74 26.33
N ARG A 403 -10.81 2.65 25.37
CA ARG A 403 -9.62 3.53 25.33
C ARG A 403 -9.58 4.44 26.56
N THR A 404 -10.68 5.10 26.93
CA THR A 404 -10.74 5.95 28.14
C THR A 404 -10.47 5.16 29.42
N GLU A 405 -11.06 3.97 29.58
CA GLU A 405 -10.81 3.12 30.76
C GLU A 405 -9.33 2.68 30.84
N LEU A 406 -8.71 2.35 29.71
CA LEU A 406 -7.28 1.95 29.65
C LEU A 406 -6.29 3.03 30.09
N LEU A 407 -6.69 4.32 30.05
CA LEU A 407 -5.88 5.43 30.53
C LEU A 407 -5.84 5.55 32.06
N SER A 408 -6.68 4.81 32.80
CA SER A 408 -6.69 4.86 34.26
C SER A 408 -5.35 4.39 34.85
N PRO A 409 -4.64 5.24 35.63
CA PRO A 409 -3.39 4.85 36.27
C PRO A 409 -3.58 3.85 37.41
N GLN A 410 -4.81 3.63 37.89
CA GLN A 410 -5.15 2.67 38.94
C GLN A 410 -5.35 1.22 38.42
N LEU A 411 -5.31 0.99 37.11
CA LEU A 411 -5.48 -0.36 36.53
C LEU A 411 -4.32 -1.29 36.87
N GLY A 412 -4.63 -2.42 37.51
CA GLY A 412 -3.70 -3.55 37.67
C GLY A 412 -3.54 -4.34 36.37
N ASP A 413 -2.40 -5.01 36.19
CA ASP A 413 -1.99 -5.59 34.90
C ASP A 413 -3.01 -6.56 34.29
N LYS A 414 -3.66 -7.41 35.10
CA LYS A 414 -4.72 -8.32 34.61
C LYS A 414 -5.97 -7.58 34.10
N GLN A 415 -6.30 -6.42 34.65
CA GLN A 415 -7.41 -5.59 34.16
C GLN A 415 -6.98 -4.87 32.88
N ARG A 416 -5.74 -4.38 32.81
CA ARG A 416 -5.16 -3.75 31.61
C ARG A 416 -5.05 -4.74 30.44
N GLU A 417 -4.57 -5.96 30.67
CA GLU A 417 -4.53 -7.06 29.67
C GLU A 417 -5.95 -7.41 29.17
N ARG A 418 -6.93 -7.48 30.08
CA ARG A 418 -8.34 -7.72 29.72
C ARG A 418 -8.91 -6.59 28.85
N LEU A 419 -8.79 -5.33 29.28
CA LEU A 419 -9.30 -4.19 28.52
C LEU A 419 -8.60 -4.02 27.17
N GLN A 420 -7.30 -4.30 27.07
CA GLN A 420 -6.58 -4.35 25.78
C GLN A 420 -7.07 -5.48 24.86
N THR A 421 -7.58 -6.58 25.43
CA THR A 421 -8.18 -7.68 24.66
C THR A 421 -9.57 -7.28 24.16
N GLU A 422 -10.43 -6.76 25.05
CA GLU A 422 -11.78 -6.31 24.71
C GLU A 422 -11.76 -5.15 23.70
N LEU A 423 -10.79 -4.21 23.81
CA LEU A 423 -10.58 -3.14 22.83
C LEU A 423 -10.25 -3.70 21.44
N ARG A 424 -9.30 -4.64 21.34
CA ARG A 424 -8.91 -5.25 20.05
C ARG A 424 -10.04 -6.07 19.41
N GLU A 425 -10.86 -6.74 20.22
CA GLU A 425 -12.04 -7.44 19.70
C GLU A 425 -13.11 -6.47 19.20
N ALA A 426 -13.30 -5.32 19.86
CA ALA A 426 -14.19 -4.27 19.36
C ALA A 426 -13.66 -3.60 18.08
N GLU A 427 -12.36 -3.27 18.01
CA GLU A 427 -11.71 -2.72 16.81
C GLU A 427 -11.83 -3.68 15.62
N LEU A 428 -11.61 -4.98 15.84
CA LEU A 428 -11.75 -6.03 14.82
C LEU A 428 -13.21 -6.24 14.37
N GLN A 429 -14.18 -6.11 15.28
CA GLN A 429 -15.62 -6.11 14.93
C GLN A 429 -16.02 -4.88 14.11
N LEU A 430 -15.41 -3.71 14.35
CA LEU A 430 -15.64 -2.51 13.55
C LEU A 430 -15.08 -2.69 12.13
N GLU A 431 -13.92 -3.35 11.98
CA GLU A 431 -13.41 -3.78 10.67
C GLU A 431 -14.32 -4.82 9.99
N GLU A 432 -14.95 -5.75 10.71
CA GLU A 432 -15.93 -6.67 10.09
C GLU A 432 -17.19 -5.95 9.61
N ALA A 433 -17.68 -4.97 10.38
CA ALA A 433 -18.81 -4.13 9.98
C ALA A 433 -18.46 -3.25 8.75
N ARG A 434 -17.23 -2.72 8.67
CA ARG A 434 -16.68 -2.04 7.48
C ARG A 434 -16.72 -2.96 6.26
N LEU A 435 -16.15 -4.16 6.39
CA LEU A 435 -16.10 -5.15 5.33
C LEU A 435 -17.51 -5.56 4.85
N GLN A 436 -18.41 -5.92 5.76
CA GLN A 436 -19.76 -6.38 5.38
C GLN A 436 -20.56 -5.27 4.67
N ALA A 437 -20.43 -4.01 5.10
CA ALA A 437 -21.04 -2.87 4.42
C ALA A 437 -20.47 -2.63 3.01
N GLN A 438 -19.16 -2.80 2.81
CA GLN A 438 -18.53 -2.72 1.49
C GLN A 438 -18.88 -3.91 0.59
N MET A 439 -18.95 -5.14 1.13
CA MET A 439 -19.29 -6.34 0.37
C MET A 439 -20.68 -6.24 -0.29
N GLY A 440 -21.65 -5.61 0.36
CA GLY A 440 -22.97 -5.32 -0.23
C GLY A 440 -22.96 -4.29 -1.37
N ARG A 441 -21.87 -3.54 -1.55
CA ARG A 441 -21.72 -2.46 -2.55
C ARG A 441 -20.86 -2.86 -3.76
N LEU A 442 -20.28 -4.07 -3.77
CA LEU A 442 -19.27 -4.50 -4.75
C LEU A 442 -19.69 -4.45 -6.22
N ASN A 443 -20.99 -4.52 -6.55
CA ASN A 443 -21.45 -4.48 -7.94
C ASN A 443 -21.25 -3.11 -8.66
N ARG A 444 -20.60 -2.13 -8.03
CA ARG A 444 -20.36 -0.77 -8.55
C ARG A 444 -18.88 -0.51 -8.90
N PHE A 445 -18.27 -1.38 -9.69
CA PHE A 445 -16.87 -1.22 -10.11
C PHE A 445 -16.64 0.04 -10.95
N THR A 446 -15.67 0.87 -10.56
CA THR A 446 -15.16 1.94 -11.41
C THR A 446 -14.25 1.34 -12.48
N GLN A 447 -14.60 1.53 -13.76
CA GLN A 447 -13.70 1.17 -14.85
C GLN A 447 -12.66 2.28 -15.07
N PRO A 448 -11.39 1.95 -15.30
CA PRO A 448 -10.36 2.90 -15.72
C PRO A 448 -10.69 3.56 -17.06
N ALA A 449 -10.04 4.70 -17.31
CA ALA A 449 -10.22 5.48 -18.52
C ALA A 449 -9.63 4.75 -19.74
N SER A 450 -10.46 4.46 -20.73
CA SER A 450 -9.95 4.15 -22.08
C SER A 450 -9.32 5.39 -22.70
N LEU A 451 -8.37 5.19 -23.61
CA LEU A 451 -7.70 6.26 -24.36
C LEU A 451 -8.72 7.26 -24.95
N LYS A 452 -9.79 6.74 -25.58
CA LYS A 452 -10.86 7.53 -26.20
C LYS A 452 -11.62 8.41 -25.20
N GLN A 453 -11.75 8.00 -23.93
CA GLN A 453 -12.35 8.83 -22.88
C GLN A 453 -11.40 9.95 -22.43
N VAL A 454 -10.10 9.65 -22.29
CA VAL A 454 -9.09 10.68 -21.99
C VAL A 454 -9.11 11.79 -23.04
N GLN A 455 -8.99 11.41 -24.31
CA GLN A 455 -8.97 12.36 -25.43
C GLN A 455 -10.25 13.19 -25.55
N LYS A 456 -11.44 12.59 -25.39
CA LYS A 456 -12.72 13.25 -25.68
C LYS A 456 -13.43 13.88 -24.48
N ALA A 457 -13.05 13.55 -23.25
CA ALA A 457 -13.78 13.97 -22.05
C ALA A 457 -12.90 14.51 -20.92
N MET A 458 -11.56 14.40 -21.00
CA MET A 458 -10.65 14.81 -19.91
C MET A 458 -9.64 15.88 -20.31
N LEU A 459 -9.17 15.90 -21.56
CA LEU A 459 -8.17 16.86 -22.05
C LEU A 459 -8.81 18.04 -22.79
N GLN A 460 -8.38 19.26 -22.45
CA GLN A 460 -8.63 20.46 -23.25
C GLN A 460 -7.68 20.52 -24.46
N PRO A 461 -7.94 21.36 -25.49
CA PRO A 461 -7.11 21.42 -26.71
C PRO A 461 -5.62 21.75 -26.51
N ASN A 462 -5.25 22.33 -25.36
CA ASN A 462 -3.87 22.66 -25.00
C ASN A 462 -3.27 21.75 -23.91
N ASP A 463 -4.02 20.74 -23.44
CA ASP A 463 -3.53 19.77 -22.46
C ASP A 463 -2.82 18.60 -23.17
N VAL A 464 -1.70 18.18 -22.60
CA VAL A 464 -0.94 16.99 -23.00
C VAL A 464 -0.77 16.09 -21.79
N LEU A 465 -1.36 14.89 -21.84
CA LEU A 465 -1.12 13.86 -20.84
C LEU A 465 0.14 13.06 -21.21
N LEU A 466 1.12 13.04 -20.30
CA LEU A 466 2.30 12.17 -20.35
C LEU A 466 2.12 11.02 -19.35
N GLY A 467 1.65 9.88 -19.84
CA GLY A 467 1.42 8.68 -19.03
C GLY A 467 2.62 7.75 -19.07
N PHE A 468 3.23 7.46 -17.93
CA PHE A 468 4.35 6.54 -17.79
C PHE A 468 3.90 5.18 -17.23
N PHE A 469 4.59 4.12 -17.66
CA PHE A 469 4.45 2.78 -17.10
C PHE A 469 5.79 2.05 -17.17
N THR A 470 6.34 1.69 -16.01
CA THR A 470 7.67 1.09 -15.89
C THR A 470 7.60 -0.43 -15.91
N GLY A 471 8.52 -1.07 -16.65
CA GLY A 471 8.62 -2.52 -16.74
C GLY A 471 10.07 -2.98 -16.71
N GLU A 472 10.30 -4.25 -16.39
CA GLU A 472 11.63 -4.75 -16.03
C GLU A 472 12.64 -4.66 -17.20
N ASN A 473 12.22 -5.07 -18.40
CA ASN A 473 13.05 -5.08 -19.61
C ASN A 473 12.81 -3.87 -20.53
N ARG A 474 11.57 -3.36 -20.56
CA ARG A 474 11.10 -2.22 -21.33
C ARG A 474 10.13 -1.41 -20.48
N SER A 475 10.15 -0.09 -20.62
CA SER A 475 9.15 0.81 -20.05
C SER A 475 8.44 1.56 -21.18
N PHE A 476 7.38 2.29 -20.88
CA PHE A 476 6.52 2.93 -21.87
C PHE A 476 6.14 4.34 -21.45
N VAL A 477 6.04 5.24 -22.43
CA VAL A 477 5.42 6.56 -22.26
C VAL A 477 4.41 6.82 -23.37
N TRP A 478 3.20 7.20 -22.98
CA TRP A 478 2.17 7.71 -23.89
C TRP A 478 2.16 9.24 -23.84
N LEU A 479 2.14 9.88 -25.02
CA LEU A 479 1.82 11.30 -25.18
C LEU A 479 0.45 11.40 -25.82
N ILE A 480 -0.53 11.92 -25.08
CA ILE A 480 -1.94 11.96 -25.48
C ILE A 480 -2.43 13.41 -25.46
N THR A 481 -3.08 13.82 -26.55
CA THR A 481 -3.81 15.09 -26.69
C THR A 481 -5.28 14.79 -27.00
N SER A 482 -6.14 15.82 -27.03
CA SER A 482 -7.55 15.70 -27.42
C SER A 482 -7.80 15.07 -28.81
N GLU A 483 -6.79 15.11 -29.69
CA GLU A 483 -6.86 14.61 -31.07
C GLU A 483 -6.02 13.35 -31.29
N ASN A 484 -4.79 13.33 -30.77
CA ASN A 484 -3.75 12.38 -31.15
C ASN A 484 -3.22 11.60 -29.93
N ALA A 485 -2.69 10.40 -30.18
CA ALA A 485 -2.02 9.59 -29.17
C ALA A 485 -0.78 8.94 -29.77
N PHE A 486 0.33 9.01 -29.05
CA PHE A 486 1.62 8.43 -29.44
C PHE A 486 2.18 7.61 -28.28
N LEU A 487 3.01 6.63 -28.60
CA LEU A 487 3.71 5.75 -27.66
C LEU A 487 5.19 5.69 -28.05
N GLU A 488 6.08 5.75 -27.08
CA GLU A 488 7.50 5.43 -27.26
C GLU A 488 7.91 4.35 -26.24
N ILE A 489 8.78 3.45 -26.70
CA ILE A 489 9.35 2.37 -25.90
C ILE A 489 10.64 2.89 -25.26
N LEU A 490 10.69 2.87 -23.93
CA LEU A 490 11.79 3.34 -23.10
C LEU A 490 12.60 2.15 -22.52
N PRO A 491 13.81 2.39 -21.99
CA PRO A 491 14.59 1.36 -21.30
C PRO A 491 13.88 0.71 -20.10
N GLY A 492 14.42 -0.43 -19.64
CA GLY A 492 13.93 -1.10 -18.43
C GLY A 492 14.02 -0.23 -17.17
N GLN A 493 13.09 -0.45 -16.24
CA GLN A 493 12.89 0.34 -15.02
C GLN A 493 14.20 0.64 -14.27
N LYS A 494 15.13 -0.33 -14.19
CA LYS A 494 16.40 -0.18 -13.48
C LYS A 494 17.27 0.94 -14.05
N GLU A 495 17.40 1.06 -15.37
CA GLU A 495 18.23 2.10 -16.00
C GLU A 495 17.63 3.49 -15.77
N ILE A 496 16.31 3.60 -15.92
CA ILE A 496 15.55 4.83 -15.64
C ILE A 496 15.75 5.23 -14.17
N GLU A 497 15.60 4.29 -13.23
CA GLU A 497 15.81 4.55 -11.80
C GLU A 497 17.24 4.99 -11.48
N GLU A 498 18.26 4.38 -12.06
CA GLU A 498 19.67 4.78 -11.82
C GLU A 498 19.93 6.21 -12.31
N LYS A 499 19.39 6.58 -13.48
CA LYS A 499 19.49 7.94 -14.04
C LYS A 499 18.69 8.97 -13.22
N VAL A 500 17.47 8.62 -12.78
CA VAL A 500 16.65 9.48 -11.91
C VAL A 500 17.33 9.67 -10.55
N LYS A 501 17.87 8.62 -9.90
CA LYS A 501 18.62 8.72 -8.64
C LYS A 501 19.85 9.64 -8.78
N GLN A 502 20.61 9.51 -9.86
CA GLN A 502 21.75 10.39 -10.16
C GLN A 502 21.30 11.85 -10.31
N TYR A 503 20.18 12.10 -10.98
CA TYR A 503 19.67 13.45 -11.21
C TYR A 503 19.07 14.09 -9.95
N LEU A 504 18.27 13.35 -9.18
CA LEU A 504 17.71 13.81 -7.90
C LEU A 504 18.81 14.23 -6.91
N ASN A 505 19.91 13.47 -6.85
CA ASN A 505 21.07 13.83 -6.02
C ASN A 505 21.73 15.16 -6.43
N LEU A 506 21.60 15.60 -7.69
CA LEU A 506 22.07 16.93 -8.12
C LEU A 506 21.10 18.04 -7.72
N ILE A 507 19.80 17.86 -7.95
CA ILE A 507 18.81 18.94 -7.78
C ILE A 507 18.31 19.11 -6.34
N ALA A 508 18.25 18.03 -5.55
CA ALA A 508 17.74 18.03 -4.17
C ALA A 508 18.84 18.24 -3.11
N THR A 509 20.11 18.34 -3.54
CA THR A 509 21.22 18.75 -2.66
C THR A 509 21.33 20.28 -2.63
N LYS A 510 21.59 20.85 -1.45
CA LYS A 510 21.83 22.30 -1.31
C LYS A 510 23.13 22.69 -2.06
N PRO A 511 23.08 23.64 -3.01
CA PRO A 511 24.23 23.99 -3.84
C PRO A 511 25.30 24.76 -3.07
N ASN A 512 26.56 24.64 -3.51
CA ASN A 512 27.64 25.47 -3.02
C ASN A 512 27.58 26.85 -3.69
N SER A 513 27.38 27.90 -2.90
CA SER A 513 27.24 29.28 -3.42
C SER A 513 28.47 29.80 -4.16
N LEU A 514 29.66 29.21 -3.96
CA LEU A 514 30.88 29.54 -4.71
C LEU A 514 30.94 28.90 -6.11
N TYR A 515 30.16 27.84 -6.35
CA TYR A 515 30.16 27.07 -7.60
C TYR A 515 28.79 27.03 -8.28
N LEU A 516 27.85 27.86 -7.83
CA LEU A 516 26.43 27.86 -8.20
C LEU A 516 26.19 27.75 -9.71
N ASP A 517 26.80 28.60 -10.54
CA ASP A 517 26.57 28.58 -11.99
C ASP A 517 27.19 27.33 -12.68
N ARG A 518 28.25 26.74 -12.11
CA ARG A 518 28.84 25.46 -12.56
C ARG A 518 27.96 24.27 -12.18
N GLU A 519 27.37 24.29 -10.99
CA GLU A 519 26.40 23.29 -10.54
C GLU A 519 25.11 23.39 -11.38
N ILE A 520 24.64 24.60 -11.68
CA ILE A 520 23.51 24.86 -12.59
C ILE A 520 23.81 24.34 -14.02
N ALA A 521 25.01 24.58 -14.56
CA ALA A 521 25.39 24.04 -15.86
C ALA A 521 25.42 22.49 -15.88
N LYS A 522 25.96 21.88 -14.81
CA LYS A 522 26.01 20.41 -14.66
C LYS A 522 24.61 19.79 -14.64
N GLN A 523 23.71 20.27 -13.77
CA GLN A 523 22.34 19.73 -13.71
C GLN A 523 21.56 19.99 -15.00
N LYS A 524 21.78 21.11 -15.71
CA LYS A 524 21.11 21.37 -17.00
C LYS A 524 21.48 20.29 -18.02
N LYS A 525 22.76 19.92 -18.12
CA LYS A 525 23.19 18.81 -19.00
C LYS A 525 22.52 17.48 -18.62
N PHE A 526 22.53 17.09 -17.34
CA PHE A 526 21.87 15.86 -16.89
C PHE A 526 20.34 15.88 -17.09
N GLY A 527 19.69 17.05 -16.96
CA GLY A 527 18.26 17.22 -17.19
C GLY A 527 17.87 17.15 -18.67
N ASP A 528 18.76 17.52 -19.59
CA ASP A 528 18.61 17.38 -21.05
C ASP A 528 18.82 15.91 -21.49
N GLU A 529 19.81 15.22 -20.91
CA GLU A 529 20.01 13.78 -21.08
C GLU A 529 18.81 12.96 -20.56
N LEU A 530 18.31 13.28 -19.35
CA LEU A 530 17.16 12.58 -18.76
C LEU A 530 15.85 12.90 -19.48
N PHE A 531 15.66 14.13 -19.99
CA PHE A 531 14.50 14.47 -20.82
C PHE A 531 14.42 13.59 -22.08
N ARG A 532 15.53 13.45 -22.83
CA ARG A 532 15.57 12.56 -24.00
C ARG A 532 15.39 11.08 -23.63
N LEU A 533 15.94 10.64 -22.50
CA LEU A 533 15.76 9.25 -22.02
C LEU A 533 14.28 8.92 -21.72
N LEU A 534 13.52 9.89 -21.21
CA LEU A 534 12.13 9.69 -20.76
C LEU A 534 11.07 9.91 -21.85
N LEU A 535 11.41 10.55 -22.97
CA LEU A 535 10.46 10.87 -24.05
C LEU A 535 10.87 10.32 -25.42
N GLY A 536 12.14 10.00 -25.65
CA GLY A 536 12.63 9.57 -26.96
C GLY A 536 12.18 10.51 -28.09
N LYS A 537 11.58 9.95 -29.14
CA LYS A 537 11.02 10.68 -30.30
C LYS A 537 9.76 11.49 -29.99
N LEU A 538 9.21 11.44 -28.77
CA LEU A 538 8.08 12.27 -28.35
C LEU A 538 8.53 13.66 -27.86
N ALA A 539 9.83 13.85 -27.60
CA ALA A 539 10.40 15.15 -27.23
C ALA A 539 10.01 16.24 -28.24
N ASP A 540 10.23 15.97 -29.53
CA ASP A 540 9.97 16.89 -30.65
C ASP A 540 8.47 17.18 -30.88
N LYS A 541 7.57 16.48 -30.18
CA LYS A 541 6.12 16.69 -30.25
C LYS A 541 5.60 17.68 -29.21
N LEU A 542 6.39 17.98 -28.15
CA LEU A 542 6.01 18.94 -27.12
C LEU A 542 6.24 20.37 -27.61
N LYS A 543 5.16 21.15 -27.65
CA LYS A 543 5.17 22.56 -28.04
C LYS A 543 5.19 23.44 -26.79
N PRO A 544 5.88 24.59 -26.80
CA PRO A 544 5.75 25.59 -25.74
C PRO A 544 4.28 25.97 -25.49
N GLU A 545 4.03 26.46 -24.27
CA GLU A 545 2.72 26.94 -23.78
C GLU A 545 1.65 25.84 -23.60
N GLN A 546 1.94 24.57 -23.95
CA GLN A 546 1.11 23.43 -23.59
C GLN A 546 1.10 23.18 -22.07
N ARG A 547 -0.02 22.67 -21.56
CA ARG A 547 -0.14 22.18 -20.18
C ARG A 547 0.22 20.69 -20.14
N LEU A 548 1.26 20.34 -19.39
CA LEU A 548 1.67 18.95 -19.21
C LEU A 548 1.01 18.37 -17.95
N ILE A 549 0.19 17.34 -18.13
CA ILE A 549 -0.37 16.53 -17.05
C ILE A 549 0.46 15.26 -16.98
N ILE A 550 1.22 15.06 -15.91
CA ILE A 550 2.13 13.92 -15.76
C ILE A 550 1.46 12.82 -14.94
N ALA A 551 1.34 11.61 -15.50
CA ALA A 551 0.92 10.42 -14.77
C ALA A 551 2.12 9.45 -14.61
N PRO A 552 2.97 9.64 -13.58
CA PRO A 552 4.21 8.89 -13.41
C PRO A 552 3.98 7.44 -12.97
N ASP A 553 5.04 6.63 -13.02
CA ASP A 553 5.10 5.29 -12.41
C ASP A 553 6.48 5.02 -11.81
N GLY A 554 6.54 4.15 -10.80
CA GLY A 554 7.76 3.86 -10.05
C GLY A 554 8.42 5.12 -9.49
N LEU A 555 9.75 5.19 -9.55
CA LEU A 555 10.52 6.32 -8.98
C LEU A 555 10.24 7.66 -9.66
N LEU A 556 9.57 7.68 -10.82
CA LEU A 556 9.21 8.93 -11.52
C LEU A 556 8.23 9.79 -10.71
N TYR A 557 7.53 9.22 -9.72
CA TYR A 557 6.75 9.99 -8.75
C TYR A 557 7.57 11.02 -7.96
N TYR A 558 8.88 10.83 -7.83
CA TYR A 558 9.78 11.76 -7.14
C TYR A 558 10.56 12.69 -8.08
N LEU A 559 10.34 12.60 -9.39
CA LEU A 559 11.00 13.45 -10.38
C LEU A 559 10.18 14.75 -10.57
N PRO A 560 10.70 15.94 -10.23
CA PRO A 560 10.09 17.20 -10.66
C PRO A 560 10.38 17.43 -12.15
N TYR A 561 9.47 17.00 -13.03
CA TYR A 561 9.62 17.07 -14.49
C TYR A 561 9.90 18.49 -15.00
N GLU A 562 9.32 19.49 -14.33
CA GLU A 562 9.63 20.92 -14.40
C GLU A 562 11.13 21.31 -14.41
N THR A 563 12.01 20.48 -13.84
CA THR A 563 13.48 20.69 -13.83
C THR A 563 14.20 20.10 -15.04
N LEU A 564 13.53 19.24 -15.82
CA LEU A 564 14.07 18.71 -17.07
C LEU A 564 14.26 19.82 -18.10
N ILE A 565 15.20 19.61 -19.02
CA ILE A 565 15.58 20.60 -20.03
C ILE A 565 15.04 20.21 -21.40
N HIS A 566 14.36 21.15 -22.06
CA HIS A 566 13.98 21.06 -23.46
C HIS A 566 14.42 22.36 -24.16
N ASN A 567 15.15 22.24 -25.27
CA ASN A 567 15.63 23.37 -26.06
C ASN A 567 16.38 24.45 -25.22
N GLY A 568 17.22 23.99 -24.28
CA GLY A 568 18.06 24.81 -23.40
C GLY A 568 17.36 25.45 -22.19
N ARG A 569 16.03 25.41 -22.13
CA ARG A 569 15.21 25.97 -21.04
C ARG A 569 14.69 24.87 -20.11
N TYR A 570 14.42 25.22 -18.86
CA TYR A 570 13.65 24.35 -17.97
C TYR A 570 12.22 24.22 -18.48
N LEU A 571 11.60 23.03 -18.38
CA LEU A 571 10.21 22.85 -18.82
C LEU A 571 9.24 23.84 -18.13
N ILE A 572 9.50 24.22 -16.87
CA ILE A 572 8.71 25.22 -16.13
C ILE A 572 8.72 26.61 -16.78
N GLU A 573 9.77 26.97 -17.52
CA GLU A 573 9.83 28.27 -18.21
C GLU A 573 8.81 28.35 -19.36
N THR A 574 8.41 27.20 -19.92
CA THR A 574 7.61 27.10 -21.15
C THR A 574 6.27 26.36 -21.00
N HIS A 575 6.02 25.63 -19.90
CA HIS A 575 4.81 24.82 -19.72
C HIS A 575 4.19 24.99 -18.33
N GLU A 576 2.86 24.98 -18.24
CA GLU A 576 2.16 24.62 -16.99
C GLU A 576 2.35 23.12 -16.74
N ILE A 577 2.60 22.70 -15.49
CA ILE A 577 2.83 21.28 -15.16
C ILE A 577 2.05 20.89 -13.91
N SER A 578 1.26 19.81 -14.01
CA SER A 578 0.58 19.15 -12.89
C SER A 578 0.83 17.64 -12.92
N TYR A 579 0.58 16.97 -11.81
CA TYR A 579 0.86 15.54 -11.60
C TYR A 579 -0.43 14.83 -11.21
N ILE A 580 -0.65 13.58 -11.65
CA ILE A 580 -1.87 12.82 -11.35
C ILE A 580 -1.53 11.33 -11.11
N PRO A 581 -2.18 10.62 -10.17
CA PRO A 581 -1.88 9.20 -9.94
C PRO A 581 -2.22 8.27 -11.13
N SER A 582 -3.23 8.63 -11.93
CA SER A 582 -3.55 8.01 -13.23
C SER A 582 -4.54 8.89 -14.02
N ALA A 583 -4.71 8.67 -15.32
CA ALA A 583 -5.70 9.40 -16.12
C ALA A 583 -7.14 9.13 -15.65
N SER A 584 -7.38 7.92 -15.15
CA SER A 584 -8.64 7.53 -14.51
C SER A 584 -8.96 8.39 -13.29
N VAL A 585 -7.94 8.77 -12.49
CA VAL A 585 -8.10 9.66 -11.34
C VAL A 585 -8.37 11.11 -11.79
N LEU A 586 -7.76 11.59 -12.88
CA LEU A 586 -8.08 12.91 -13.47
C LEU A 586 -9.58 13.04 -13.75
N GLY A 587 -10.16 12.04 -14.44
CA GLY A 587 -11.58 12.02 -14.80
C GLY A 587 -12.52 12.03 -13.59
N LEU A 588 -12.16 11.36 -12.48
CA LEU A 588 -12.93 11.44 -11.24
C LEU A 588 -12.83 12.82 -10.59
N LEU A 589 -11.64 13.42 -10.48
CA LEU A 589 -11.49 14.74 -9.84
C LEU A 589 -12.22 15.83 -10.63
N GLN A 590 -12.25 15.73 -11.97
CA GLN A 590 -13.06 16.59 -12.84
C GLN A 590 -14.58 16.43 -12.55
N GLN A 591 -15.08 15.21 -12.39
CA GLN A 591 -16.49 14.95 -12.04
C GLN A 591 -16.85 15.48 -10.64
N ALA A 592 -15.95 15.41 -9.66
CA ALA A 592 -16.14 16.03 -8.33
C ALA A 592 -16.11 17.56 -8.36
N ARG A 593 -15.43 18.18 -9.33
CA ARG A 593 -15.48 19.64 -9.56
C ARG A 593 -16.82 20.07 -10.15
N ALA A 594 -17.39 19.30 -11.07
CA ALA A 594 -18.69 19.60 -11.68
C ALA A 594 -19.89 19.49 -10.72
N LYS A 595 -19.76 18.74 -9.61
CA LYS A 595 -20.79 18.59 -8.56
C LYS A 595 -20.66 19.57 -7.39
N SER A 596 -19.65 20.43 -7.40
CA SER A 596 -19.27 21.31 -6.29
C SER A 596 -20.21 22.53 -6.21
N GLY A 597 -20.83 22.79 -5.05
CA GLY A 597 -22.02 23.65 -5.03
C GLY A 597 -22.44 24.29 -3.70
N SER A 598 -21.56 24.39 -2.68
CA SER A 598 -21.90 25.20 -1.49
C SER A 598 -22.03 26.68 -1.88
N SER A 599 -23.16 27.30 -1.52
CA SER A 599 -23.40 28.74 -1.65
C SER A 599 -22.73 29.57 -0.54
N ASP A 600 -22.46 28.93 0.61
CA ASP A 600 -21.78 29.52 1.75
C ASP A 600 -20.33 28.98 1.78
N ARG A 601 -19.39 29.78 1.28
CA ARG A 601 -17.98 29.40 1.12
C ARG A 601 -17.03 30.37 1.81
N MET A 602 -16.01 29.77 2.41
CA MET A 602 -14.82 30.42 2.96
C MET A 602 -13.66 30.22 1.99
N GLU A 603 -12.81 31.22 1.80
CA GLU A 603 -11.70 31.14 0.84
C GLU A 603 -10.46 30.45 1.43
N LEU A 604 -10.23 30.51 2.75
CA LEU A 604 -9.05 29.94 3.40
C LEU A 604 -9.31 29.42 4.83
N LEU A 605 -8.79 28.22 5.12
CA LEU A 605 -8.46 27.73 6.47
C LEU A 605 -6.96 27.48 6.55
N ALA A 606 -6.26 28.03 7.56
CA ALA A 606 -4.81 27.88 7.68
C ALA A 606 -4.32 27.60 9.11
N PHE A 607 -3.31 26.74 9.22
CA PHE A 607 -2.66 26.30 10.47
C PHE A 607 -1.14 26.50 10.40
N GLY A 608 -0.52 26.98 11.47
CA GLY A 608 0.95 27.09 11.55
C GLY A 608 1.51 27.53 12.91
N ASP A 609 2.84 27.58 13.01
CA ASP A 609 3.59 27.75 14.26
C ASP A 609 3.03 26.92 15.45
N PRO A 610 2.89 25.59 15.30
CA PRO A 610 2.42 24.76 16.39
C PRO A 610 3.51 24.54 17.45
N ILE A 611 3.06 24.10 18.63
CA ILE A 611 3.90 24.01 19.82
C ILE A 611 4.15 22.54 20.18
N PHE A 612 5.42 22.15 20.20
CA PHE A 612 5.81 20.75 20.39
C PHE A 612 6.29 20.42 21.81
N GLY A 613 6.48 21.41 22.70
CA GLY A 613 6.98 21.15 24.05
C GLY A 613 6.73 22.26 25.10
N PRO A 614 6.85 21.92 26.41
CA PRO A 614 6.45 22.81 27.51
C PRO A 614 7.33 24.06 27.65
N SER A 615 8.62 23.99 27.34
CA SER A 615 9.53 25.16 27.32
C SER A 615 9.17 26.15 26.20
N GLN A 616 8.59 25.68 25.10
CA GLN A 616 8.06 26.52 24.02
C GLN A 616 6.73 27.19 24.45
N LYS A 617 5.84 26.47 25.17
CA LYS A 617 4.63 27.04 25.82
C LYS A 617 5.02 28.14 26.84
N ALA A 618 6.05 27.91 27.66
CA ALA A 618 6.55 28.90 28.62
C ALA A 618 7.12 30.17 27.97
N ARG A 619 7.79 30.06 26.82
CA ARG A 619 8.33 31.20 26.07
C ARG A 619 7.23 32.08 25.46
N LEU A 620 6.14 31.48 24.96
CA LEU A 620 4.99 32.21 24.40
C LEU A 620 4.18 32.94 25.48
N ARG A 621 4.16 32.42 26.71
CA ARG A 621 3.52 33.05 27.88
C ARG A 621 4.36 34.17 28.53
N GLY A 622 5.38 34.69 27.83
CA GLY A 622 6.02 35.98 28.11
C GLY A 622 7.00 36.07 29.28
N GLY A 623 7.26 34.98 30.02
CA GLY A 623 7.88 35.05 31.35
C GLY A 623 9.42 34.98 31.44
N LEU A 624 10.14 34.43 30.45
CA LEU A 624 11.54 33.98 30.66
C LEU A 624 12.52 34.36 29.54
N LYS A 625 13.63 35.01 29.92
CA LYS A 625 14.85 35.16 29.09
C LYS A 625 15.65 33.85 29.07
N VAL A 626 15.16 32.86 28.32
CA VAL A 626 15.94 31.66 28.00
C VAL A 626 17.16 32.07 27.16
N LYS A 627 18.36 31.61 27.53
CA LYS A 627 19.59 31.86 26.73
C LYS A 627 19.48 31.18 25.37
N ALA A 628 20.16 31.72 24.36
CA ALA A 628 19.95 31.32 22.96
C ALA A 628 20.44 29.90 22.62
N ASP A 629 21.22 29.27 23.51
CA ASP A 629 22.10 28.15 23.19
C ASP A 629 21.60 26.78 23.71
N GLU A 630 20.46 26.71 24.41
CA GLU A 630 19.85 25.42 24.79
C GLU A 630 19.05 24.82 23.61
N PRO A 631 19.34 23.57 23.18
CA PRO A 631 18.64 22.95 22.06
C PRO A 631 17.23 22.47 22.48
N LEU A 632 16.21 23.31 22.27
CA LEU A 632 14.81 22.88 22.36
C LEU A 632 14.52 21.76 21.36
N GLN A 633 14.45 20.52 21.86
CA GLN A 633 14.07 19.34 21.09
C GLN A 633 12.92 18.62 21.80
N ALA A 634 11.71 18.79 21.29
CA ALA A 634 10.66 17.80 21.52
C ALA A 634 11.01 16.57 20.68
N SER A 635 11.13 15.42 21.33
CA SER A 635 11.46 14.14 20.68
C SER A 635 10.24 13.22 20.64
N LEU A 636 9.57 13.13 19.49
CA LEU A 636 8.51 12.16 19.28
C LEU A 636 9.17 10.81 18.90
N GLY A 637 9.56 10.05 19.93
CA GLY A 637 10.43 8.88 19.75
C GLY A 637 11.78 9.28 19.14
N SER A 638 12.09 8.79 17.95
CA SER A 638 13.31 9.12 17.21
C SER A 638 13.27 10.45 16.45
N TYR A 639 12.09 11.06 16.29
CA TYR A 639 11.92 12.29 15.50
C TYR A 639 12.18 13.53 16.36
N ARG A 640 13.03 14.44 15.88
CA ARG A 640 13.28 15.76 16.50
C ARG A 640 12.38 16.80 15.84
N LEU A 641 11.55 17.48 16.63
CA LEU A 641 10.65 18.54 16.16
C LEU A 641 11.19 19.92 16.62
N PRO A 642 12.03 20.60 15.83
CA PRO A 642 12.49 21.96 16.14
C PRO A 642 11.36 22.98 15.92
N PRO A 643 11.35 24.12 16.63
CA PRO A 643 10.42 25.23 16.35
C PRO A 643 10.55 25.76 14.92
N LEU A 644 9.43 26.20 14.32
CA LEU A 644 9.34 26.67 12.93
C LEU A 644 8.91 28.15 12.85
N PRO A 645 9.73 29.11 13.33
CA PRO A 645 9.29 30.46 13.66
C PRO A 645 8.89 31.35 12.45
N ASN A 646 9.20 30.97 11.20
CA ASN A 646 8.71 31.72 10.03
C ASN A 646 7.36 31.18 9.49
N THR A 647 6.92 29.98 9.88
CA THR A 647 5.56 29.49 9.54
C THR A 647 4.46 30.40 10.07
N ARG A 648 4.63 31.04 11.25
CA ARG A 648 3.73 32.10 11.73
C ARG A 648 3.60 33.25 10.72
N LYS A 649 4.72 33.66 10.11
CA LYS A 649 4.75 34.76 9.14
C LYS A 649 4.16 34.35 7.80
N GLU A 650 4.42 33.11 7.38
CA GLU A 650 3.83 32.51 6.18
C GLU A 650 2.30 32.47 6.29
N VAL A 651 1.77 31.88 7.37
CA VAL A 651 0.32 31.76 7.60
C VAL A 651 -0.37 33.10 7.80
N LEU A 652 0.23 34.03 8.56
CA LEU A 652 -0.32 35.38 8.69
C LEU A 652 -0.37 36.09 7.33
N TYR A 653 0.71 36.05 6.54
CA TYR A 653 0.73 36.68 5.22
C TYR A 653 -0.24 36.02 4.23
N VAL A 654 -0.32 34.68 4.20
CA VAL A 654 -1.30 33.95 3.37
C VAL A 654 -2.73 34.30 3.80
N GLY A 655 -2.98 34.47 5.11
CA GLY A 655 -4.25 34.96 5.64
C GLY A 655 -4.58 36.40 5.23
N GLU A 656 -3.61 37.32 5.32
CA GLU A 656 -3.76 38.74 4.96
C GLU A 656 -4.25 38.96 3.52
N LEU A 657 -3.98 38.02 2.61
CA LEU A 657 -4.43 38.07 1.21
C LEU A 657 -5.93 37.80 1.00
N PHE A 658 -6.66 37.30 2.00
CA PHE A 658 -8.11 37.00 1.91
C PHE A 658 -8.95 37.89 2.84
N PRO A 659 -10.25 38.12 2.56
CA PRO A 659 -11.13 38.88 3.45
C PRO A 659 -11.21 38.28 4.88
N PRO A 660 -11.20 39.08 5.97
CA PRO A 660 -11.23 38.58 7.34
C PRO A 660 -12.47 37.72 7.69
N ASP A 661 -13.60 38.02 7.05
CA ASP A 661 -14.86 37.29 7.13
C ASP A 661 -14.78 35.90 6.45
N GLN A 662 -13.98 35.77 5.39
CA GLN A 662 -13.87 34.56 4.56
C GLN A 662 -12.65 33.68 4.89
N ARG A 663 -11.95 33.96 6.00
CA ARG A 663 -10.75 33.21 6.42
C ARG A 663 -10.81 32.73 7.88
N ARG A 664 -10.13 31.62 8.16
CA ARG A 664 -9.75 31.20 9.51
C ARG A 664 -8.26 30.88 9.55
N VAL A 665 -7.61 31.30 10.63
CA VAL A 665 -6.16 31.21 10.84
C VAL A 665 -5.93 30.79 12.29
N TYR A 666 -5.28 29.65 12.50
CA TYR A 666 -5.00 29.08 13.82
C TYR A 666 -3.50 28.94 14.03
N LEU A 667 -3.02 29.44 15.18
CA LEU A 667 -1.59 29.60 15.45
C LEU A 667 -1.24 29.27 16.91
N GLY A 668 -0.08 28.65 17.15
CA GLY A 668 0.36 28.37 18.53
C GLY A 668 -0.56 27.40 19.26
N GLU A 669 -1.03 27.75 20.47
CA GLU A 669 -1.88 26.88 21.30
C GLU A 669 -3.24 26.55 20.62
N GLU A 670 -3.65 27.31 19.61
CA GLU A 670 -4.88 27.07 18.83
C GLU A 670 -4.67 26.16 17.59
N SER A 671 -3.43 25.93 17.16
CA SER A 671 -3.12 25.13 15.97
C SER A 671 -3.21 23.62 16.26
N LYS A 672 -4.41 23.15 16.61
CA LYS A 672 -4.72 21.79 17.10
C LYS A 672 -5.46 20.92 16.08
N GLU A 673 -5.32 19.61 16.28
CA GLU A 673 -6.06 18.53 15.62
C GLU A 673 -7.58 18.61 15.90
N GLU A 674 -7.93 18.80 17.17
CA GLU A 674 -9.29 19.02 17.68
C GLU A 674 -10.05 20.15 16.93
N VAL A 675 -9.31 21.17 16.46
CA VAL A 675 -9.88 22.32 15.75
C VAL A 675 -10.19 21.98 14.29
N ILE A 676 -9.29 21.30 13.57
CA ILE A 676 -9.57 20.86 12.19
C ILE A 676 -10.70 19.82 12.14
N LYS A 677 -10.79 18.92 13.12
CA LYS A 677 -11.89 17.94 13.23
C LYS A 677 -13.25 18.56 13.55
N ARG A 678 -13.29 19.80 14.07
CA ARG A 678 -14.53 20.55 14.39
C ARG A 678 -14.97 21.55 13.32
N GLU A 679 -14.06 22.00 12.46
CA GLU A 679 -14.37 22.93 11.38
C GLU A 679 -15.27 22.28 10.31
N LEU A 680 -16.16 23.08 9.70
CA LEU A 680 -17.04 22.58 8.63
C LEU A 680 -16.29 22.58 7.29
N LEU A 681 -15.35 21.64 7.15
CA LEU A 681 -14.30 21.66 6.13
C LEU A 681 -14.81 21.77 4.68
N ARG A 682 -16.00 21.22 4.36
CA ARG A 682 -16.69 21.39 3.07
C ARG A 682 -16.93 22.86 2.65
N ARG A 683 -16.88 23.84 3.57
CA ARG A 683 -17.04 25.27 3.23
C ARG A 683 -15.75 25.91 2.72
N TYR A 684 -14.57 25.36 3.00
CA TYR A 684 -13.30 26.00 2.68
C TYR A 684 -12.79 25.60 1.29
N ARG A 685 -12.50 26.60 0.45
CA ARG A 685 -11.93 26.38 -0.88
C ARG A 685 -10.44 26.01 -0.83
N ARG A 686 -9.71 26.48 0.18
CA ARG A 686 -8.29 26.21 0.36
C ARG A 686 -7.96 25.88 1.80
N LEU A 687 -7.18 24.82 2.02
CA LEU A 687 -6.57 24.49 3.31
C LEU A 687 -5.05 24.70 3.21
N HIS A 688 -4.42 25.20 4.27
CA HIS A 688 -2.99 25.47 4.32
C HIS A 688 -2.38 25.03 5.66
N PHE A 689 -1.29 24.26 5.60
CA PHE A 689 -0.58 23.77 6.78
C PHE A 689 0.91 24.11 6.67
N ALA A 690 1.41 25.00 7.53
CA ALA A 690 2.82 25.35 7.62
C ALA A 690 3.41 24.83 8.94
N THR A 691 3.97 23.62 8.90
CA THR A 691 4.31 22.83 10.10
C THR A 691 5.31 21.71 9.77
N HIS A 692 5.48 20.71 10.64
CA HIS A 692 6.18 19.45 10.35
C HIS A 692 5.22 18.38 9.83
N SER A 693 5.75 17.42 9.09
CA SER A 693 5.05 16.18 8.72
C SER A 693 5.92 14.98 9.05
N LEU A 694 5.30 13.91 9.55
CA LEU A 694 5.94 12.62 9.76
C LEU A 694 5.60 11.72 8.59
N ILE A 695 6.61 11.16 7.93
CA ILE A 695 6.45 10.21 6.84
C ILE A 695 6.96 8.84 7.31
N ASN A 696 6.14 7.81 7.14
CA ASN A 696 6.43 6.46 7.61
C ASN A 696 6.29 5.43 6.48
N GLU A 697 7.39 5.19 5.75
CA GLU A 697 7.42 4.25 4.62
C GLU A 697 7.17 2.77 5.00
N ARG A 698 7.22 2.43 6.30
CA ARG A 698 6.93 1.08 6.82
C ARG A 698 5.46 0.89 7.22
N ALA A 699 4.77 1.98 7.56
CA ALA A 699 3.35 1.99 7.92
C ALA A 699 2.73 3.32 7.46
N PRO A 700 2.36 3.45 6.17
CA PRO A 700 1.95 4.73 5.58
C PRO A 700 0.75 5.39 6.26
N SER A 701 -0.16 4.56 6.78
CA SER A 701 -1.30 4.93 7.62
C SER A 701 -0.93 5.73 8.87
N ARG A 702 0.33 5.64 9.34
CA ARG A 702 0.94 6.43 10.42
C ARG A 702 1.84 7.58 9.95
N SER A 703 1.64 8.05 8.72
CA SER A 703 2.19 9.34 8.29
C SER A 703 1.22 10.44 8.74
N ALA A 704 1.72 11.56 9.25
CA ALA A 704 0.88 12.57 9.91
C ALA A 704 1.27 14.01 9.54
N VAL A 705 0.30 14.92 9.58
CA VAL A 705 0.55 16.36 9.72
C VAL A 705 0.66 16.65 11.22
N VAL A 706 1.82 17.14 11.65
CA VAL A 706 2.04 17.46 13.08
C VAL A 706 1.41 18.82 13.39
N LEU A 707 0.61 18.86 14.44
CA LEU A 707 -0.05 20.06 14.95
C LEU A 707 0.50 20.36 16.36
N THR A 708 -0.17 21.21 17.14
CA THR A 708 0.26 21.50 18.52
C THR A 708 0.07 20.25 19.37
N LEU A 709 1.17 19.70 19.86
CA LEU A 709 1.17 18.55 20.76
C LEU A 709 0.65 19.01 22.13
N ASP A 710 -0.30 18.27 22.68
CA ASP A 710 -0.60 18.32 24.11
C ASP A 710 -0.56 16.92 24.73
N ASN A 711 -1.34 16.68 25.78
CA ASN A 711 -1.27 15.46 26.58
C ASN A 711 -2.60 14.67 26.55
N ASP A 712 -3.58 15.05 25.72
CA ASP A 712 -4.82 14.31 25.54
C ASP A 712 -4.60 13.08 24.64
N PRO A 713 -4.79 11.84 25.14
CA PRO A 713 -4.59 10.63 24.33
C PRO A 713 -5.71 10.36 23.32
N ALA A 714 -6.69 11.25 23.18
CA ALA A 714 -7.72 11.21 22.13
C ALA A 714 -7.42 12.13 20.94
N GLU A 715 -6.54 13.13 21.11
CA GLU A 715 -6.19 14.17 20.13
C GLU A 715 -4.71 14.55 20.34
N ASP A 716 -3.78 13.65 19.97
CA ASP A 716 -2.38 13.72 20.42
C ASP A 716 -1.51 14.76 19.67
N GLY A 717 -2.09 15.40 18.65
CA GLY A 717 -1.46 16.41 17.80
C GLY A 717 -0.85 15.84 16.52
N LEU A 718 -1.17 14.60 16.15
CA LEU A 718 -0.68 13.88 14.97
C LEU A 718 -1.83 13.48 14.05
N LEU A 719 -2.32 14.43 13.24
CA LEU A 719 -3.39 14.17 12.26
C LEU A 719 -2.93 13.12 11.22
N GLU A 720 -3.26 11.85 11.44
CA GLU A 720 -2.72 10.71 10.68
C GLU A 720 -3.45 10.51 9.34
N VAL A 721 -2.78 9.87 8.38
CA VAL A 721 -3.33 9.49 7.05
C VAL A 721 -4.70 8.83 7.14
N HIS A 722 -4.92 7.99 8.17
CA HIS A 722 -6.18 7.28 8.36
C HIS A 722 -7.33 8.19 8.81
N GLU A 723 -7.03 9.28 9.54
CA GLU A 723 -8.01 10.29 9.96
C GLU A 723 -8.26 11.32 8.86
N ILE A 724 -7.20 11.75 8.16
CA ILE A 724 -7.29 12.65 7.00
C ILE A 724 -8.25 12.07 5.97
N ALA A 725 -8.18 10.76 5.71
CA ALA A 725 -9.07 10.08 4.77
C ALA A 725 -10.55 10.02 5.23
N ASP A 726 -10.83 10.21 6.51
CA ASP A 726 -12.18 10.26 7.10
C ASP A 726 -12.71 11.72 7.23
N LEU A 727 -11.91 12.75 6.87
CA LEU A 727 -12.35 14.15 6.75
C LEU A 727 -13.23 14.37 5.50
N GLU A 728 -14.14 15.35 5.54
CA GLU A 728 -15.00 15.73 4.41
C GLU A 728 -14.65 17.10 3.82
N LEU A 729 -13.98 17.12 2.66
CA LEU A 729 -13.57 18.32 1.94
C LEU A 729 -14.39 18.55 0.66
N ASP A 730 -14.51 19.82 0.25
CA ASP A 730 -14.99 20.24 -1.09
C ASP A 730 -14.00 21.27 -1.70
N CYS A 731 -12.72 21.16 -1.32
CA CYS A 731 -11.69 22.18 -1.54
C CYS A 731 -10.98 22.06 -2.90
N ASP A 732 -10.63 23.22 -3.45
CA ASP A 732 -9.94 23.36 -4.74
C ASP A 732 -8.41 23.18 -4.60
N LEU A 733 -7.85 23.38 -3.40
CA LEU A 733 -6.43 23.17 -3.11
C LEU A 733 -6.17 22.89 -1.61
N VAL A 734 -5.34 21.90 -1.30
CA VAL A 734 -4.64 21.75 0.00
C VAL A 734 -3.16 22.08 -0.19
N VAL A 735 -2.56 22.87 0.71
CA VAL A 735 -1.12 23.16 0.70
C VAL A 735 -0.46 22.56 1.94
N LEU A 736 0.44 21.60 1.72
CA LEU A 736 1.24 20.97 2.77
C LEU A 736 2.65 21.58 2.77
N SER A 737 2.76 22.76 3.38
CA SER A 737 3.99 23.54 3.57
C SER A 737 4.83 22.98 4.74
N ALA A 738 5.18 21.70 4.62
CA ALA A 738 6.07 20.96 5.51
C ALA A 738 7.08 20.18 4.66
N CYS A 739 8.19 19.73 5.26
CA CYS A 739 9.23 18.99 4.55
C CYS A 739 8.80 17.58 4.16
N ARG A 740 9.12 17.16 2.92
CA ARG A 740 8.90 15.81 2.37
C ARG A 740 7.42 15.38 2.29
N THR A 741 6.47 16.30 2.22
CA THR A 741 5.02 15.98 2.23
C THR A 741 4.53 15.19 1.00
N GLY A 742 5.33 15.16 -0.08
CA GLY A 742 5.13 14.32 -1.25
C GLY A 742 5.89 12.99 -1.23
N GLN A 743 6.63 12.68 -0.15
CA GLN A 743 7.26 11.37 0.09
C GLN A 743 6.28 10.42 0.79
N GLY A 744 6.57 9.12 0.72
CA GLY A 744 5.76 8.06 1.30
C GLY A 744 6.26 6.69 0.86
N GLN A 745 5.49 5.63 1.15
CA GLN A 745 5.84 4.31 0.64
C GLN A 745 5.52 4.25 -0.86
N LEU A 746 6.55 4.12 -1.69
CA LEU A 746 6.39 3.92 -3.13
C LEU A 746 6.05 2.44 -3.40
N LEU A 747 4.86 2.18 -3.93
CA LEU A 747 4.39 0.83 -4.26
C LEU A 747 4.10 0.69 -5.76
N SER A 748 4.57 -0.42 -6.35
CA SER A 748 4.53 -0.68 -7.79
C SER A 748 3.08 -0.59 -8.31
N GLY A 749 2.82 0.30 -9.27
CA GLY A 749 1.47 0.52 -9.80
C GLY A 749 0.46 1.16 -8.84
N GLU A 750 0.78 1.42 -7.57
CA GLU A 750 -0.09 2.18 -6.65
C GLU A 750 0.44 3.60 -6.38
N GLY A 751 1.68 3.89 -6.77
CA GLY A 751 2.33 5.18 -6.61
C GLY A 751 2.80 5.41 -5.16
N VAL A 752 2.84 6.67 -4.75
CA VAL A 752 3.23 7.05 -3.39
C VAL A 752 2.04 6.98 -2.44
N VAL A 753 2.16 6.18 -1.39
CA VAL A 753 1.19 6.08 -0.29
C VAL A 753 1.65 6.97 0.86
N GLY A 754 0.84 7.98 1.18
CA GLY A 754 1.15 9.02 2.16
C GLY A 754 0.13 10.15 2.15
N LEU A 755 0.49 11.32 2.71
CA LEU A 755 -0.41 12.45 2.96
C LEU A 755 -1.16 12.94 1.72
N THR A 756 -0.48 13.08 0.57
CA THR A 756 -1.08 13.48 -0.71
C THR A 756 -2.31 12.65 -1.08
N ARG A 757 -2.21 11.33 -0.90
CA ARG A 757 -3.24 10.35 -1.23
C ARG A 757 -4.44 10.46 -0.29
N ALA A 758 -4.19 10.70 1.00
CA ALA A 758 -5.22 10.89 2.01
C ALA A 758 -6.04 12.18 1.77
N PHE A 759 -5.40 13.30 1.46
CA PHE A 759 -6.13 14.56 1.18
C PHE A 759 -6.96 14.49 -0.12
N LEU A 760 -6.49 13.79 -1.14
CA LEU A 760 -7.32 13.51 -2.33
C LEU A 760 -8.55 12.66 -1.96
N TYR A 761 -8.41 11.64 -1.10
CA TYR A 761 -9.55 10.85 -0.61
C TYR A 761 -10.56 11.68 0.19
N ALA A 762 -10.06 12.57 1.05
CA ALA A 762 -10.88 13.49 1.83
C ALA A 762 -11.75 14.41 0.95
N GLY A 763 -11.40 14.58 -0.33
CA GLY A 763 -12.17 15.37 -1.32
C GLY A 763 -11.41 16.56 -1.91
N ALA A 764 -10.11 16.72 -1.62
CA ALA A 764 -9.30 17.75 -2.25
C ALA A 764 -9.16 17.51 -3.76
N ARG A 765 -9.32 18.57 -4.57
CA ARG A 765 -9.09 18.51 -6.02
C ARG A 765 -7.62 18.52 -6.40
N SER A 766 -6.80 19.17 -5.58
CA SER A 766 -5.36 19.37 -5.79
C SER A 766 -4.66 19.44 -4.44
N VAL A 767 -3.45 18.88 -4.34
CA VAL A 767 -2.59 18.97 -3.16
C VAL A 767 -1.21 19.48 -3.60
N ALA A 768 -0.76 20.60 -3.05
CA ALA A 768 0.60 21.09 -3.21
C ALA A 768 1.50 20.50 -2.12
N VAL A 769 2.55 19.77 -2.52
CA VAL A 769 3.40 18.97 -1.62
C VAL A 769 4.88 19.09 -1.97
N SER A 770 5.77 18.93 -0.99
CA SER A 770 7.23 19.03 -1.15
C SER A 770 7.90 17.67 -1.34
N LEU A 771 8.82 17.57 -2.30
CA LEU A 771 9.53 16.34 -2.65
C LEU A 771 10.80 16.09 -1.81
N TRP A 772 11.33 17.11 -1.13
CA TRP A 772 12.48 17.02 -0.21
C TRP A 772 12.43 18.10 0.88
N ASP A 773 13.50 18.23 1.68
CA ASP A 773 13.59 19.21 2.77
C ASP A 773 13.70 20.65 2.24
N VAL A 774 12.77 21.50 2.67
CA VAL A 774 12.71 22.91 2.30
C VAL A 774 13.23 23.81 3.43
N THR A 775 13.73 25.01 3.10
CA THR A 775 14.19 25.95 4.14
C THR A 775 13.06 26.90 4.55
N ASP A 776 12.80 27.03 5.85
CA ASP A 776 11.72 27.84 6.45
C ASP A 776 11.63 29.25 5.83
N LEU A 777 12.77 29.94 5.68
CA LEU A 777 12.81 31.29 5.08
C LEU A 777 12.52 31.31 3.57
N SER A 778 12.99 30.33 2.78
CA SER A 778 12.68 30.29 1.34
C SER A 778 11.22 29.91 1.10
N THR A 779 10.67 29.04 1.93
CA THR A 779 9.29 28.53 1.83
C THR A 779 8.28 29.64 2.05
N ALA A 780 8.44 30.44 3.12
CA ALA A 780 7.59 31.58 3.39
C ALA A 780 7.58 32.62 2.24
N SER A 781 8.74 32.84 1.61
CA SER A 781 8.83 33.72 0.43
C SER A 781 8.24 33.11 -0.85
N PHE A 782 8.32 31.78 -1.00
CA PHE A 782 7.75 31.06 -2.15
C PHE A 782 6.22 31.01 -2.08
N MET A 783 5.68 30.61 -0.93
CA MET A 783 4.22 30.58 -0.70
C MET A 783 3.61 31.98 -0.80
N LYS A 784 4.32 33.02 -0.38
CA LYS A 784 3.96 34.42 -0.63
C LYS A 784 3.75 34.74 -2.11
N SER A 785 4.69 34.36 -2.98
CA SER A 785 4.51 34.55 -4.43
C SER A 785 3.42 33.64 -5.01
N PHE A 786 3.35 32.38 -4.57
CA PHE A 786 2.36 31.41 -5.04
C PHE A 786 0.92 31.88 -4.78
N TYR A 787 0.58 32.27 -3.55
CA TYR A 787 -0.78 32.76 -3.23
C TYR A 787 -1.09 34.10 -3.91
N ARG A 788 -0.10 34.99 -4.11
CA ARG A 788 -0.29 36.21 -4.92
C ARG A 788 -0.73 35.85 -6.35
N TYR A 789 -0.01 34.94 -7.01
CA TYR A 789 -0.35 34.51 -8.37
C TYR A 789 -1.65 33.70 -8.43
N LEU A 790 -2.01 32.95 -7.39
CA LEU A 790 -3.26 32.20 -7.30
C LEU A 790 -4.50 33.12 -7.26
N LEU A 791 -4.35 34.33 -6.73
CA LEU A 791 -5.40 35.36 -6.69
C LEU A 791 -5.53 36.16 -7.99
N GLU A 792 -4.61 36.00 -8.95
CA GLU A 792 -4.72 36.56 -10.31
C GLU A 792 -5.65 35.70 -11.22
N ASN A 793 -6.61 34.96 -10.65
CA ASN A 793 -7.48 33.99 -11.33
C ASN A 793 -6.75 32.91 -12.16
N ARG A 794 -5.51 32.57 -11.77
CA ARG A 794 -4.69 31.53 -12.43
C ARG A 794 -5.11 30.12 -11.98
N SER A 795 -4.77 29.12 -12.79
CA SER A 795 -4.79 27.71 -12.35
C SER A 795 -3.80 27.49 -11.20
N ASN A 796 -3.97 26.42 -10.41
CA ASN A 796 -3.02 26.07 -9.35
C ASN A 796 -1.62 25.87 -9.96
N ALA A 797 -1.54 25.15 -11.10
CA ALA A 797 -0.29 24.90 -11.83
C ALA A 797 0.35 26.17 -12.41
N ALA A 798 -0.44 27.10 -12.96
CA ALA A 798 0.07 28.37 -13.46
C ALA A 798 0.58 29.29 -12.32
N ALA A 799 -0.14 29.36 -11.20
CA ALA A 799 0.32 30.13 -10.04
C ALA A 799 1.64 29.58 -9.46
N LEU A 800 1.76 28.25 -9.39
CA LEU A 800 2.99 27.57 -8.96
C LEU A 800 4.14 27.80 -9.94
N ARG A 801 3.85 27.78 -11.25
CA ARG A 801 4.82 28.08 -12.31
C ARG A 801 5.41 29.49 -12.17
N GLU A 802 4.57 30.52 -12.05
CA GLU A 802 5.10 31.89 -11.95
C GLU A 802 5.96 32.09 -10.69
N ALA A 803 5.56 31.53 -9.54
CA ALA A 803 6.37 31.58 -8.32
C ALA A 803 7.76 30.92 -8.48
N LYS A 804 7.85 29.83 -9.25
CA LYS A 804 9.12 29.17 -9.61
C LYS A 804 9.95 29.99 -10.59
N VAL A 805 9.31 30.53 -11.62
CA VAL A 805 9.96 31.35 -12.65
C VAL A 805 10.51 32.65 -12.05
N ASP A 806 9.81 33.25 -11.07
CA ASP A 806 10.30 34.37 -10.25
C ASP A 806 11.61 34.00 -9.53
N MET A 807 11.65 32.89 -8.80
CA MET A 807 12.85 32.45 -8.08
C MET A 807 14.01 32.07 -9.00
N LEU A 808 13.71 31.50 -10.18
CA LEU A 808 14.67 31.12 -11.21
C LEU A 808 15.31 32.35 -11.91
N ARG A 809 14.53 33.39 -12.19
CA ARG A 809 14.99 34.59 -12.92
C ARG A 809 15.53 35.69 -12.02
N ASN A 810 14.82 35.99 -10.93
CA ASN A 810 15.10 37.14 -10.07
C ASN A 810 15.93 36.75 -8.82
N GLY A 811 16.10 35.45 -8.57
CA GLY A 811 16.90 34.94 -7.46
C GLY A 811 18.41 35.20 -7.63
N LYS A 812 19.12 35.40 -6.50
CA LYS A 812 20.60 35.37 -6.49
C LYS A 812 21.11 33.94 -6.31
N GLN A 813 20.95 33.39 -5.09
CA GLN A 813 21.29 32.01 -4.75
C GLN A 813 20.14 31.03 -5.04
N THR A 814 18.89 31.51 -5.05
CA THR A 814 17.67 30.70 -5.21
C THR A 814 17.42 30.22 -6.64
N ARG A 815 18.31 30.49 -7.60
CA ARG A 815 18.21 30.04 -9.00
C ARG A 815 18.32 28.51 -9.15
N HIS A 816 18.93 27.83 -8.17
CA HIS A 816 19.06 26.38 -8.16
C HIS A 816 17.71 25.68 -7.85
N PRO A 817 17.32 24.63 -8.60
CA PRO A 817 16.11 23.83 -8.38
C PRO A 817 15.88 23.41 -6.93
N TYR A 818 16.93 23.14 -6.16
CA TYR A 818 16.87 22.90 -4.70
C TYR A 818 15.92 23.85 -3.94
N TYR A 819 15.84 25.12 -4.37
CA TYR A 819 15.02 26.15 -3.72
C TYR A 819 13.63 26.34 -4.32
N TRP A 820 13.40 26.02 -5.61
CA TRP A 820 12.13 26.30 -6.31
C TRP A 820 11.36 25.06 -6.80
N ALA A 821 12.06 23.97 -7.13
CA ALA A 821 11.48 22.70 -7.53
C ALA A 821 11.02 21.73 -6.40
N PRO A 822 11.11 22.00 -5.07
CA PRO A 822 10.58 21.06 -4.08
C PRO A 822 9.08 20.85 -4.21
N PHE A 823 8.31 21.91 -4.45
CA PHE A 823 6.86 21.89 -4.39
C PHE A 823 6.23 21.50 -5.73
N VAL A 824 5.39 20.46 -5.75
CA VAL A 824 4.61 20.02 -6.92
C VAL A 824 3.12 19.97 -6.59
N ILE A 825 2.25 20.11 -7.61
CA ILE A 825 0.80 19.96 -7.48
C ILE A 825 0.37 18.58 -7.98
N VAL A 826 -0.26 17.79 -7.11
CA VAL A 826 -0.85 16.50 -7.44
C VAL A 826 -2.38 16.64 -7.42
N GLY A 827 -3.05 16.30 -8.52
CA GLY A 827 -4.49 16.46 -8.71
C GLY A 827 -4.83 17.28 -9.96
N LEU A 828 -5.86 18.12 -9.90
CA LEU A 828 -6.21 19.03 -10.98
C LEU A 828 -5.17 20.16 -11.14
N PRO A 829 -4.90 20.61 -12.38
CA PRO A 829 -4.11 21.81 -12.65
C PRO A 829 -4.80 23.10 -12.20
#